data_AF-A0A535A643-F1
#
_entry.id   AF-A0A535A643-F1
#
_cell.length_a   1.000
_cell.length_b   1.000
_cell.length_c   1.000
_cell.angle_alpha   90.00
_cell.angle_beta   90.00
_cell.angle_gamma   90.00
#
_symmetry.space_group_name_H-M   'P 1'
#
loop_
_entity.id
_entity.type
_entity.pdbx_description
1 polymer ?
#
loop_
_entity_poly.entity_id
_entity_poly.type
_entity_poly.pdbx_seq_one_letter_code
_entity_poly.pdbx_strand_id
1 'polypeptide(L)'
;MAGASTDITLEGTGVVRHATFRVKDVPVLYFPYFLFPAKTDRASGFLFPRLANSNRRGFQYEQPFFWAINKSSDATVAVDLETAARVGVIGEYRYLLSRTARGNFTVAYYNEQIRGRPSGTVAPNGGQPDTPENRFALSGQHRQPFYGGSQLYLRLFAISDDTFLKEINTFAFSTRRDLQLRSSRFTTSRAGIIKTWDNGLAWFENAYYQDLIDPQPLALQKLPRLEAEHSMPLLGDLLVGRVEGQAIDYQRERGYAGLRGDLGPEVFLPFHLGRAFNGSLTGRLRETAYHLTDTEQVAFVVPTSGVGSHFRAAPELPRLDGDRSRELAEVSGRTGTEFARVFDFHHFGFEKLRHTIEPELRYLFVPTAGRPIFDVPLPSCASLLPVARRRPGDNCDATLFSEGFLFDERDAINRRNFFSYGISTRLLARAPNAAEAAAHEAQRQATTMPVGGARQPVEVETLAQGLPAAAVPDFVGPPAPPSATAPAEAAPPAPRELARASIVHGYDVSRPIAGTSHASDTDLGLRLTPVDYLGLSYNATVNLEGSSIRGQAVGLFLREPWWTAPTLVRNYQTATTVGVSYRVVESSANRDVDVKGPEAALLSTAGLREVDGSMYLRLGNYVGFTFLARYDLGNTPTIGPHFLERDYALRLISRCNCWLLEAGVQDKSNPDERLFRVQFTLVGLGSFGRPPFRGNYVGFAPLADIGFRRPGAAGGGGY
;
A
#
# COMPACT_ATOMS: atom_id res chain seq x y z
N MET A 1 -5.05 -34.32 -20.59
CA MET A 1 -5.06 -34.01 -22.04
C MET A 1 -4.95 -35.32 -22.78
N ALA A 2 -5.74 -35.52 -23.84
CA ALA A 2 -5.61 -36.64 -24.77
C ALA A 2 -5.56 -36.09 -26.19
N GLY A 3 -4.85 -36.71 -27.13
CA GLY A 3 -4.78 -36.25 -28.52
C GLY A 3 -4.72 -37.41 -29.50
N ALA A 4 -4.92 -37.13 -30.78
CA ALA A 4 -4.81 -38.14 -31.83
C ALA A 4 -3.36 -38.59 -32.06
N SER A 5 -2.40 -37.67 -31.88
CA SER A 5 -0.96 -37.95 -31.87
C SER A 5 -0.27 -37.00 -30.92
N THR A 6 0.85 -37.46 -30.33
CA THR A 6 1.66 -36.66 -29.41
C THR A 6 3.13 -36.90 -29.72
N ASP A 7 3.81 -35.85 -30.17
CA ASP A 7 5.23 -35.86 -30.47
C ASP A 7 5.96 -35.17 -29.31
N ILE A 8 6.80 -35.92 -28.57
CA ILE A 8 7.57 -35.39 -27.45
C ILE A 8 9.05 -35.43 -27.81
N THR A 9 9.68 -34.27 -27.80
CA THR A 9 11.14 -34.17 -27.89
C THR A 9 11.72 -34.10 -26.47
N LEU A 10 12.62 -35.02 -26.13
CA LEU A 10 13.36 -34.99 -24.85
C LEU A 10 14.10 -33.65 -24.75
N GLU A 11 13.93 -32.97 -23.61
CA GLU A 11 14.40 -31.59 -23.44
C GLU A 11 13.94 -30.62 -24.55
N GLY A 12 12.73 -30.78 -25.09
CA GLY A 12 12.19 -29.87 -26.10
C GLY A 12 10.73 -29.51 -25.82
N THR A 13 9.93 -29.55 -26.87
CA THR A 13 8.50 -29.21 -26.84
C THR A 13 7.70 -30.47 -27.14
N GLY A 14 6.65 -30.71 -26.35
CA GLY A 14 5.62 -31.68 -26.67
C GLY A 14 4.54 -31.04 -27.54
N VAL A 15 4.22 -31.63 -28.69
CA VAL A 15 3.14 -31.19 -29.58
C VAL A 15 2.05 -32.25 -29.58
N VAL A 16 0.84 -31.87 -29.15
CA VAL A 16 -0.35 -32.71 -29.20
C VAL A 16 -1.24 -32.24 -30.34
N ARG A 17 -1.52 -33.11 -31.31
CA ARG A 17 -2.48 -32.82 -32.39
C ARG A 17 -3.87 -33.29 -32.02
N HIS A 18 -4.89 -32.50 -32.35
CA HIS A 18 -6.29 -32.74 -31.94
C HIS A 18 -6.42 -32.97 -30.42
N ALA A 19 -5.75 -32.11 -29.65
CA ALA A 19 -5.74 -32.20 -28.21
C ALA A 19 -7.13 -31.92 -27.64
N THR A 20 -7.59 -32.80 -26.77
CA THR A 20 -8.84 -32.68 -26.04
C THR A 20 -8.51 -32.61 -24.55
N PHE A 21 -8.83 -31.47 -23.93
CA PHE A 21 -8.80 -31.34 -22.48
C PHE A 21 -10.03 -32.03 -21.92
N ARG A 22 -9.81 -33.14 -21.22
CA ARG A 22 -10.85 -33.93 -20.58
C ARG A 22 -10.83 -33.70 -19.08
N VAL A 23 -12.01 -33.50 -18.50
CA VAL A 23 -12.22 -33.58 -17.06
C VAL A 23 -12.83 -34.95 -16.78
N LYS A 24 -12.05 -35.85 -16.18
CA LYS A 24 -12.32 -37.30 -16.20
C LYS A 24 -12.45 -37.78 -17.66
N ASP A 25 -13.56 -38.40 -18.03
CA ASP A 25 -13.82 -38.92 -19.37
C ASP A 25 -14.61 -37.94 -20.26
N VAL A 26 -15.00 -36.77 -19.72
CA VAL A 26 -15.77 -35.77 -20.45
C VAL A 26 -14.83 -34.79 -21.15
N PRO A 27 -14.86 -34.67 -22.50
CA PRO A 27 -14.12 -33.65 -23.23
C PRO A 27 -14.75 -32.27 -23.00
N VAL A 28 -13.94 -31.30 -22.52
CA VAL A 28 -14.40 -29.95 -22.18
C VAL A 28 -13.85 -28.90 -23.15
N LEU A 29 -12.60 -29.04 -23.61
CA LEU A 29 -12.00 -28.12 -24.58
C LEU A 29 -11.26 -28.91 -25.67
N TYR A 30 -11.35 -28.43 -26.90
CA TYR A 30 -10.63 -28.96 -28.05
C TYR A 30 -9.62 -27.93 -28.55
N PHE A 31 -8.41 -28.38 -28.85
CA PHE A 31 -7.35 -27.61 -29.47
C PHE A 31 -6.81 -28.38 -30.68
N PRO A 32 -6.77 -27.79 -31.88
CA PRO A 32 -6.21 -28.46 -33.05
C PRO A 32 -4.71 -28.77 -32.86
N TYR A 33 -3.98 -27.88 -32.18
CA TYR A 33 -2.59 -28.06 -31.77
C TYR A 33 -2.40 -27.55 -30.33
N PHE A 34 -1.76 -28.32 -29.47
CA PHE A 34 -1.39 -27.90 -28.11
C PHE A 34 0.10 -28.17 -27.88
N LEU A 35 0.85 -27.09 -27.62
CA LEU A 35 2.27 -27.17 -27.30
C LEU A 35 2.47 -27.07 -25.79
N PHE A 36 3.25 -27.98 -25.21
CA PHE A 36 3.63 -27.91 -23.80
C PHE A 36 5.13 -28.13 -23.62
N PRO A 37 5.77 -27.47 -22.64
CA PRO A 37 7.18 -27.71 -22.35
C PRO A 37 7.40 -29.12 -21.82
N ALA A 38 8.32 -29.87 -22.44
CA ALA A 38 8.83 -31.13 -21.92
C ALA A 38 10.13 -30.93 -21.09
N LYS A 39 10.61 -29.68 -20.99
CA LYS A 39 11.76 -29.24 -20.17
C LYS A 39 11.30 -28.80 -18.78
N THR A 40 12.17 -28.97 -17.78
CA THR A 40 12.03 -28.35 -16.44
C THR A 40 12.36 -26.86 -16.43
N ASP A 41 13.06 -26.39 -17.46
CA ASP A 41 13.43 -24.99 -17.67
C ASP A 41 12.32 -24.18 -18.37
N ARG A 42 12.44 -22.85 -18.33
CA ARG A 42 11.51 -21.90 -18.95
C ARG A 42 11.44 -22.13 -20.47
N ALA A 43 10.24 -22.15 -21.04
CA ALA A 43 10.03 -22.33 -22.48
C ALA A 43 9.04 -21.31 -23.05
N SER A 44 9.18 -20.98 -24.32
CA SER A 44 8.27 -20.09 -25.05
C SER A 44 6.99 -20.81 -25.47
N GLY A 45 5.86 -20.11 -25.47
CA GLY A 45 4.58 -20.68 -25.89
C GLY A 45 3.38 -19.82 -25.52
N PHE A 46 2.21 -20.21 -26.03
CA PHE A 46 0.94 -19.59 -25.65
C PHE A 46 0.59 -19.93 -24.20
N LEU A 47 0.23 -18.91 -23.43
CA LEU A 47 -0.35 -19.08 -22.11
C LEU A 47 -1.86 -19.29 -22.26
N PHE A 48 -2.53 -19.76 -21.20
CA PHE A 48 -3.98 -19.86 -21.23
C PHE A 48 -4.63 -18.50 -21.48
N PRO A 49 -5.60 -18.43 -22.41
CA PRO A 49 -6.30 -17.19 -22.66
C PRO A 49 -7.16 -16.81 -21.45
N ARG A 50 -7.42 -15.52 -21.33
CA ARG A 50 -8.36 -14.98 -20.35
C ARG A 50 -9.64 -14.58 -21.08
N LEU A 51 -10.76 -15.08 -20.57
CA LEU A 51 -12.08 -14.81 -21.11
C LEU A 51 -12.84 -13.93 -20.14
N ALA A 52 -13.45 -12.88 -20.65
CA ALA A 52 -14.36 -12.07 -19.86
C ALA A 52 -15.56 -11.59 -20.69
N ASN A 53 -16.60 -11.09 -20.03
CA ASN A 53 -17.71 -10.45 -20.69
C ASN A 53 -18.21 -9.31 -19.79
N SER A 54 -18.41 -8.11 -20.32
CA SER A 54 -19.02 -7.02 -19.56
C SER A 54 -20.05 -6.23 -20.35
N ASN A 55 -20.92 -5.54 -19.64
CA ASN A 55 -21.88 -4.59 -20.22
C ASN A 55 -21.20 -3.46 -21.01
N ARG A 56 -19.94 -3.12 -20.68
CA ARG A 56 -19.20 -2.02 -21.30
C ARG A 56 -18.25 -2.45 -22.40
N ARG A 57 -17.61 -3.62 -22.28
CA ARG A 57 -16.58 -4.13 -23.20
C ARG A 57 -17.09 -5.21 -24.15
N GLY A 58 -18.27 -5.76 -23.87
CA GLY A 58 -18.76 -6.95 -24.53
C GLY A 58 -17.89 -8.16 -24.16
N PHE A 59 -17.79 -9.12 -25.08
CA PHE A 59 -16.93 -10.28 -24.91
C PHE A 59 -15.46 -9.86 -25.04
N GLN A 60 -14.65 -10.29 -24.09
CA GLN A 60 -13.21 -10.05 -24.03
C GLN A 60 -12.46 -11.37 -24.20
N TYR A 61 -11.56 -11.40 -25.18
CA TYR A 61 -10.62 -12.49 -25.41
C TYR A 61 -9.19 -11.95 -25.34
N GLU A 62 -8.43 -12.38 -24.35
CA GLU A 62 -7.01 -12.05 -24.24
C GLU A 62 -6.14 -13.29 -24.42
N GLN A 63 -5.24 -13.28 -25.40
CA GLN A 63 -4.31 -14.37 -25.68
C GLN A 63 -2.85 -13.94 -25.43
N PRO A 64 -2.21 -14.41 -24.36
CA PRO A 64 -0.81 -14.15 -24.09
C PRO A 64 0.10 -15.16 -24.79
N PHE A 65 1.26 -14.70 -25.25
CA PHE A 65 2.37 -15.48 -25.74
C PHE A 65 3.62 -15.13 -24.93
N PHE A 66 4.12 -16.12 -24.18
CA PHE A 66 5.35 -16.00 -23.41
C PHE A 66 6.54 -16.37 -24.28
N TRP A 67 7.56 -15.51 -24.27
CA TRP A 67 8.80 -15.68 -25.01
C TRP A 67 9.98 -15.73 -24.03
N ALA A 68 10.50 -16.95 -23.82
CA ALA A 68 11.74 -17.16 -23.10
C ALA A 68 12.91 -16.83 -24.03
N ILE A 69 13.37 -15.58 -24.02
CA ILE A 69 14.42 -15.08 -24.92
C ILE A 69 15.77 -15.72 -24.55
N ASN A 70 16.14 -15.68 -23.26
CA ASN A 70 17.32 -16.35 -22.72
C ASN A 70 17.17 -16.58 -21.20
N LYS A 71 18.23 -17.04 -20.50
CA LYS A 71 18.18 -17.32 -19.06
C LYS A 71 17.95 -16.08 -18.19
N SER A 72 18.29 -14.89 -18.67
CA SER A 72 18.23 -13.62 -17.94
C SER A 72 17.19 -12.64 -18.48
N SER A 73 16.48 -12.92 -19.58
CA SER A 73 15.41 -12.08 -20.10
C SER A 73 14.25 -12.86 -20.71
N ASP A 74 13.06 -12.28 -20.59
CA ASP A 74 11.83 -12.80 -21.15
C ASP A 74 10.89 -11.69 -21.57
N ALA A 75 10.01 -11.99 -22.52
CA ALA A 75 8.93 -11.10 -22.93
C ALA A 75 7.59 -11.85 -22.88
N THR A 76 6.50 -11.12 -22.65
CA THR A 76 5.15 -11.63 -22.85
C THR A 76 4.36 -10.63 -23.66
N VAL A 77 3.79 -11.07 -24.78
CA VAL A 77 2.95 -10.24 -25.65
C VAL A 77 1.55 -10.81 -25.63
N ALA A 78 0.54 -9.98 -25.41
CA ALA A 78 -0.85 -10.38 -25.43
C ALA A 78 -1.66 -9.52 -26.39
N VAL A 79 -2.55 -10.17 -27.14
CA VAL A 79 -3.61 -9.50 -27.90
C VAL A 79 -4.85 -9.51 -27.02
N ASP A 80 -5.51 -8.36 -26.88
CA ASP A 80 -6.75 -8.16 -26.13
C ASP A 80 -7.85 -7.69 -27.07
N LEU A 81 -8.91 -8.48 -27.21
CA LEU A 81 -10.04 -8.19 -28.10
C LEU A 81 -11.28 -7.95 -27.25
N GLU A 82 -11.81 -6.73 -27.22
CA GLU A 82 -13.06 -6.34 -26.56
C GLU A 82 -14.13 -6.02 -27.63
N THR A 83 -15.13 -6.87 -27.81
CA THR A 83 -16.06 -6.80 -28.96
C THR A 83 -16.90 -5.52 -29.04
N ALA A 84 -17.06 -4.78 -27.94
CA ALA A 84 -17.87 -3.56 -27.89
C ALA A 84 -17.06 -2.29 -27.54
N ALA A 85 -15.75 -2.41 -27.34
CA ALA A 85 -14.91 -1.30 -26.91
C ALA A 85 -13.67 -1.10 -27.79
N ARG A 86 -12.77 -2.09 -27.85
CA ARG A 86 -11.42 -1.87 -28.40
C ARG A 86 -10.67 -3.14 -28.75
N VAL A 87 -9.63 -2.97 -29.55
CA VAL A 87 -8.60 -3.99 -29.80
C VAL A 87 -7.28 -3.46 -29.29
N GLY A 88 -6.54 -4.27 -28.56
CA GLY A 88 -5.27 -3.88 -27.98
C GLY A 88 -4.18 -4.94 -28.07
N VAL A 89 -2.96 -4.46 -27.89
CA VAL A 89 -1.75 -5.28 -27.75
C VAL A 89 -0.98 -4.78 -26.54
N ILE A 90 -0.55 -5.73 -25.70
CA ILE A 90 0.18 -5.45 -24.47
C ILE A 90 1.48 -6.25 -24.52
N GLY A 91 2.61 -5.59 -24.28
CA GLY A 91 3.92 -6.22 -24.17
C GLY A 91 4.51 -5.98 -22.78
N GLU A 92 4.99 -7.03 -22.13
CA GLU A 92 5.83 -6.97 -20.94
C GLU A 92 7.21 -7.53 -21.27
N TYR A 93 8.27 -6.80 -20.99
CA TYR A 93 9.65 -7.24 -21.12
C TYR A 93 10.33 -7.19 -19.76
N ARG A 94 10.96 -8.29 -19.34
CA ARG A 94 11.67 -8.39 -18.07
C ARG A 94 13.08 -8.88 -18.29
N TYR A 95 14.02 -8.32 -17.53
CA TYR A 95 15.41 -8.74 -17.62
C TYR A 95 16.16 -8.60 -16.29
N LEU A 96 17.22 -9.40 -16.17
CA LEU A 96 18.17 -9.46 -15.07
C LEU A 96 19.59 -9.45 -15.64
N LEU A 97 20.15 -8.27 -15.93
CA LEU A 97 21.51 -8.17 -16.52
C LEU A 97 22.58 -8.65 -15.55
N SER A 98 22.37 -8.48 -14.24
CA SER A 98 23.21 -9.02 -13.17
C SER A 98 22.40 -9.23 -11.89
N ARG A 99 23.03 -9.72 -10.80
CA ARG A 99 22.37 -9.82 -9.49
C ARG A 99 21.86 -8.47 -8.96
N THR A 100 22.43 -7.37 -9.43
CA THR A 100 22.15 -6.01 -8.97
C THR A 100 21.57 -5.10 -10.07
N ALA A 101 21.66 -5.51 -11.34
CA ALA A 101 21.11 -4.78 -12.49
C ALA A 101 19.89 -5.52 -13.07
N ARG A 102 18.71 -4.90 -12.98
CA ARG A 102 17.44 -5.51 -13.40
C ARG A 102 16.42 -4.48 -13.80
N GLY A 103 15.46 -4.91 -14.62
CA GLY A 103 14.35 -4.05 -15.00
C GLY A 103 13.17 -4.80 -15.59
N ASN A 104 12.06 -4.07 -15.69
CA ASN A 104 10.91 -4.47 -16.48
C ASN A 104 10.33 -3.26 -17.20
N PHE A 105 9.73 -3.49 -18.36
CA PHE A 105 9.03 -2.50 -19.14
C PHE A 105 7.74 -3.10 -19.65
N THR A 106 6.71 -2.29 -19.70
CA THR A 106 5.40 -2.66 -20.18
C THR A 106 4.90 -1.56 -21.09
N VAL A 107 4.45 -1.96 -22.27
CA VAL A 107 3.77 -1.11 -23.22
C VAL A 107 2.39 -1.70 -23.46
N ALA A 108 1.36 -0.87 -23.46
CA ALA A 108 0.05 -1.24 -23.93
C ALA A 108 -0.41 -0.24 -24.97
N TYR A 109 -1.07 -0.73 -26.01
CA TYR A 109 -1.70 0.07 -27.05
C TYR A 109 -3.10 -0.46 -27.29
N TYR A 110 -4.07 0.42 -27.45
CA TYR A 110 -5.46 0.10 -27.73
C TYR A 110 -6.01 1.05 -28.79
N ASN A 111 -6.79 0.49 -29.71
CA ASN A 111 -7.59 1.24 -30.68
C ASN A 111 -9.08 1.08 -30.35
N GLU A 112 -9.76 2.20 -30.13
CA GLU A 112 -11.16 2.31 -29.69
C GLU A 112 -12.15 2.43 -30.86
N GLN A 113 -11.73 2.20 -32.12
CA GLN A 113 -12.57 2.43 -33.31
C GLN A 113 -13.90 1.65 -33.29
N ILE A 114 -13.95 0.53 -32.57
CA ILE A 114 -15.13 -0.35 -32.45
C ILE A 114 -16.14 0.20 -31.42
N ARG A 115 -15.74 1.18 -30.59
CA ARG A 115 -16.57 1.72 -29.51
C ARG A 115 -17.83 2.41 -30.04
N GLY A 116 -18.97 2.05 -29.45
CA GLY A 116 -20.25 2.77 -29.63
C GLY A 116 -20.32 4.08 -28.83
N ARG A 117 -21.54 4.62 -28.61
CA ARG A 117 -21.72 5.86 -27.82
C ARG A 117 -21.17 5.69 -26.37
N PRO A 118 -20.36 6.63 -25.85
CA PRO A 118 -19.82 6.56 -24.49
C PRO A 118 -20.95 6.62 -23.46
N SER A 119 -21.08 5.61 -22.61
CA SER A 119 -21.97 5.67 -21.44
C SER A 119 -21.23 5.15 -20.20
N GLY A 120 -21.43 5.81 -19.05
CA GLY A 120 -20.97 5.33 -17.73
C GLY A 120 -19.59 5.80 -17.23
N THR A 121 -18.74 6.39 -18.07
CA THR A 121 -17.46 7.02 -17.62
C THR A 121 -17.65 8.51 -17.50
N VAL A 122 -17.32 9.08 -16.33
CA VAL A 122 -17.38 10.52 -16.08
C VAL A 122 -15.95 11.08 -16.06
N ALA A 123 -15.71 12.12 -16.84
CA ALA A 123 -14.44 12.85 -16.83
C ALA A 123 -14.22 13.50 -15.44
N PRO A 124 -12.98 13.81 -15.03
CA PRO A 124 -12.71 14.45 -13.74
C PRO A 124 -13.52 15.73 -13.51
N ASN A 125 -13.86 16.46 -14.58
CA ASN A 125 -14.66 17.67 -14.57
C ASN A 125 -16.20 17.44 -14.54
N GLY A 126 -16.66 16.20 -14.43
CA GLY A 126 -18.08 15.85 -14.42
C GLY A 126 -18.74 15.73 -15.81
N GLY A 127 -18.01 16.02 -16.90
CA GLY A 127 -18.50 15.98 -18.28
C GLY A 127 -18.32 14.61 -18.96
N GLN A 128 -18.69 14.57 -20.25
CA GLN A 128 -18.40 13.43 -21.11
C GLN A 128 -16.89 13.40 -21.43
N PRO A 129 -16.20 12.26 -21.26
CA PRO A 129 -14.76 12.17 -21.49
C PRO A 129 -14.42 12.26 -22.97
N ASP A 130 -13.41 13.07 -23.30
CA ASP A 130 -12.79 13.11 -24.63
C ASP A 130 -11.80 11.95 -24.75
N THR A 131 -12.29 10.81 -25.25
CA THR A 131 -11.48 9.59 -25.37
C THR A 131 -10.86 9.51 -26.75
N PRO A 132 -9.53 9.55 -26.89
CA PRO A 132 -8.88 9.44 -28.18
C PRO A 132 -9.04 8.02 -28.76
N GLU A 133 -9.08 7.91 -30.10
CA GLU A 133 -9.20 6.62 -30.78
C GLU A 133 -8.01 5.69 -30.45
N ASN A 134 -6.80 6.25 -30.40
CA ASN A 134 -5.57 5.52 -30.14
C ASN A 134 -5.07 5.84 -28.74
N ARG A 135 -5.00 4.83 -27.90
CA ARG A 135 -4.64 4.95 -26.48
C ARG A 135 -3.42 4.11 -26.18
N PHE A 136 -2.57 4.58 -25.28
CA PHE A 136 -1.37 3.85 -24.90
C PHE A 136 -1.02 4.07 -23.43
N ALA A 137 -0.28 3.11 -22.88
CA ALA A 137 0.37 3.23 -21.59
C ALA A 137 1.77 2.65 -21.64
N LEU A 138 2.70 3.37 -21.01
CA LEU A 138 4.07 2.95 -20.80
C LEU A 138 4.32 2.90 -19.29
N SER A 139 4.76 1.76 -18.79
CA SER A 139 5.33 1.68 -17.45
C SER A 139 6.63 0.90 -17.48
N GLY A 140 7.54 1.20 -16.57
CA GLY A 140 8.73 0.40 -16.43
C GLY A 140 9.52 0.80 -15.23
N GLN A 141 10.40 -0.09 -14.80
CA GLN A 141 11.41 0.22 -13.81
C GLN A 141 12.74 -0.39 -14.22
N HIS A 142 13.81 0.31 -13.91
CA HIS A 142 15.17 -0.18 -14.06
C HIS A 142 15.98 0.25 -12.84
N ARG A 143 16.87 -0.62 -12.38
CA ARG A 143 17.86 -0.29 -11.35
C ARG A 143 19.16 -1.01 -11.69
N GLN A 144 20.28 -0.30 -11.57
CA GLN A 144 21.61 -0.88 -11.74
C GLN A 144 22.65 -0.19 -10.87
N PRO A 145 23.77 -0.86 -10.54
CA PRO A 145 24.95 -0.16 -10.03
C PRO A 145 25.43 0.89 -11.02
N PHE A 146 25.89 2.02 -10.50
CA PHE A 146 26.45 3.12 -11.26
C PHE A 146 27.78 3.56 -10.63
N TYR A 147 28.39 4.61 -11.17
CA TYR A 147 29.71 5.08 -10.78
C TYR A 147 29.87 5.33 -9.27
N GLY A 148 31.02 4.99 -8.69
CA GLY A 148 31.33 5.25 -7.27
C GLY A 148 30.47 4.46 -6.26
N GLY A 149 29.93 3.31 -6.65
CA GLY A 149 29.02 2.52 -5.81
C GLY A 149 27.66 3.19 -5.60
N SER A 150 27.29 4.15 -6.46
CA SER A 150 25.94 4.68 -6.54
C SER A 150 25.03 3.70 -7.29
N GLN A 151 23.74 4.01 -7.34
CA GLN A 151 22.74 3.23 -8.05
C GLN A 151 21.91 4.14 -8.94
N LEU A 152 21.90 3.83 -10.23
CA LEU A 152 21.02 4.46 -11.19
C LEU A 152 19.65 3.76 -11.12
N TYR A 153 18.58 4.54 -11.14
CA TYR A 153 17.23 4.02 -11.27
C TYR A 153 16.40 4.83 -12.26
N LEU A 154 15.41 4.16 -12.83
CA LEU A 154 14.38 4.71 -13.68
C LEU A 154 13.06 4.08 -13.27
N ARG A 155 12.01 4.88 -13.16
CA ARG A 155 10.62 4.45 -12.96
C ARG A 155 9.77 5.26 -13.92
N LEU A 156 9.29 4.65 -14.98
CA LEU A 156 8.42 5.30 -15.95
C LEU A 156 6.97 4.92 -15.66
N PHE A 157 6.09 5.90 -15.73
CA PHE A 157 4.66 5.66 -15.84
C PHE A 157 4.01 6.83 -16.57
N ALA A 158 3.53 6.57 -17.77
CA ALA A 158 2.90 7.53 -18.66
C ALA A 158 1.70 6.89 -19.37
N ILE A 159 0.66 7.66 -19.61
CA ILE A 159 -0.58 7.22 -20.25
C ILE A 159 -1.03 8.25 -21.30
N SER A 160 -1.87 7.84 -22.24
CA SER A 160 -2.35 8.70 -23.33
C SER A 160 -3.36 9.76 -22.90
N ASP A 161 -4.23 9.42 -21.94
CA ASP A 161 -5.39 10.23 -21.54
C ASP A 161 -5.75 10.03 -20.06
N ASP A 162 -6.55 10.94 -19.51
CA ASP A 162 -6.96 11.01 -18.11
C ASP A 162 -7.93 9.90 -17.68
N THR A 163 -8.61 9.25 -18.64
CA THR A 163 -9.54 8.15 -18.36
C THR A 163 -8.92 6.77 -18.51
N PHE A 164 -7.68 6.66 -18.99
CA PHE A 164 -7.03 5.37 -19.29
C PHE A 164 -7.07 4.42 -18.08
N LEU A 165 -6.63 4.88 -16.91
CA LEU A 165 -6.58 4.06 -15.69
C LEU A 165 -7.95 3.77 -15.07
N LYS A 166 -9.00 4.49 -15.48
CA LYS A 166 -10.38 4.23 -15.06
C LYS A 166 -11.02 3.15 -15.92
N GLU A 167 -10.76 3.16 -17.23
CA GLU A 167 -11.44 2.28 -18.19
C GLU A 167 -10.66 1.03 -18.57
N ILE A 168 -9.33 1.02 -18.47
CA ILE A 168 -8.46 -0.06 -18.96
C ILE A 168 -7.71 -0.68 -17.78
N ASN A 169 -7.92 -1.99 -17.59
CA ASN A 169 -7.20 -2.79 -16.61
C ASN A 169 -6.37 -3.86 -17.33
N THR A 170 -5.07 -3.62 -17.48
CA THR A 170 -4.16 -4.59 -18.09
C THR A 170 -3.57 -5.51 -17.03
N PHE A 171 -3.29 -6.77 -17.38
CA PHE A 171 -2.60 -7.70 -16.49
C PHE A 171 -1.24 -7.18 -16.00
N ALA A 172 -0.58 -6.33 -16.80
CA ALA A 172 0.76 -5.85 -16.55
C ALA A 172 0.79 -4.66 -15.58
N PHE A 173 -0.26 -3.81 -15.59
CA PHE A 173 -0.35 -2.64 -14.72
C PHE A 173 -1.19 -2.90 -13.47
N SER A 174 -2.25 -3.71 -13.54
CA SER A 174 -3.22 -3.80 -12.43
C SER A 174 -3.90 -5.17 -12.25
N THR A 175 -4.08 -5.53 -10.98
CA THR A 175 -5.00 -6.59 -10.49
C THR A 175 -5.17 -6.48 -8.96
N ARG A 176 -4.16 -5.96 -8.22
CA ARG A 176 -4.28 -5.70 -6.76
C ARG A 176 -4.40 -4.22 -6.37
N ARG A 177 -4.15 -3.28 -7.31
CA ARG A 177 -4.14 -1.82 -7.08
C ARG A 177 -5.11 -1.08 -7.98
N ASP A 178 -6.14 -1.76 -8.49
CA ASP A 178 -7.10 -1.19 -9.45
C ASP A 178 -7.73 0.11 -8.94
N LEU A 179 -8.23 0.10 -7.69
CA LEU A 179 -8.71 1.30 -7.02
C LEU A 179 -7.65 2.41 -6.97
N GLN A 180 -6.46 2.09 -6.48
CA GLN A 180 -5.40 3.09 -6.29
C GLN A 180 -5.00 3.74 -7.62
N LEU A 181 -4.99 2.98 -8.72
CA LEU A 181 -4.68 3.50 -10.05
C LEU A 181 -5.82 4.35 -10.60
N ARG A 182 -7.08 3.90 -10.51
CA ARG A 182 -8.25 4.65 -11.02
C ARG A 182 -8.58 5.91 -10.21
N SER A 183 -8.16 5.96 -8.94
CA SER A 183 -8.28 7.13 -8.07
C SER A 183 -6.98 7.94 -8.00
N SER A 184 -5.96 7.60 -8.80
CA SER A 184 -4.71 8.36 -8.80
C SER A 184 -4.94 9.71 -9.45
N ARG A 185 -4.47 10.77 -8.81
CA ARG A 185 -4.42 12.10 -9.43
C ARG A 185 -3.25 12.23 -10.42
N PHE A 186 -2.15 11.52 -10.22
CA PHE A 186 -0.96 11.65 -11.05
C PHE A 186 -0.47 10.29 -11.56
N THR A 187 0.04 10.26 -12.78
CA THR A 187 1.11 9.30 -13.13
C THR A 187 2.45 10.01 -12.98
N THR A 188 3.49 9.25 -12.64
CA THR A 188 4.79 9.83 -12.30
C THR A 188 5.91 9.06 -12.97
N SER A 189 6.78 9.79 -13.66
CA SER A 189 8.01 9.27 -14.24
C SER A 189 9.22 9.87 -13.51
N ARG A 190 10.13 9.03 -13.04
CA ARG A 190 11.30 9.41 -12.25
C ARG A 190 12.56 8.76 -12.79
N ALA A 191 13.64 9.53 -12.91
CA ALA A 191 14.96 9.02 -13.27
C ALA A 191 16.00 9.65 -12.35
N GLY A 192 16.88 8.85 -11.75
CA GLY A 192 17.79 9.39 -10.76
C GLY A 192 18.94 8.48 -10.39
N ILE A 193 19.85 9.04 -9.61
CA ILE A 193 21.04 8.38 -9.06
C ILE A 193 20.96 8.52 -7.55
N ILE A 194 21.16 7.44 -6.82
CA ILE A 194 21.28 7.44 -5.36
C ILE A 194 22.62 6.89 -4.93
N LYS A 195 23.32 7.59 -4.05
CA LYS A 195 24.58 7.16 -3.44
C LYS A 195 24.39 7.10 -1.94
N THR A 196 24.75 5.97 -1.33
CA THR A 196 24.78 5.79 0.11
C THR A 196 26.20 5.51 0.58
N TRP A 197 26.51 5.92 1.81
CA TRP A 197 27.72 5.61 2.57
C TRP A 197 27.33 5.45 4.05
N ASP A 198 28.30 5.15 4.93
CA ASP A 198 28.01 4.72 6.31
C ASP A 198 27.14 5.70 7.10
N ASN A 199 27.38 7.01 6.91
CA ASN A 199 26.70 8.06 7.66
C ASN A 199 25.98 9.07 6.76
N GLY A 200 25.48 8.67 5.60
CA GLY A 200 24.73 9.58 4.75
C GLY A 200 24.30 9.03 3.40
N LEU A 201 23.54 9.85 2.69
CA LEU A 201 23.10 9.58 1.34
C LEU A 201 23.00 10.87 0.53
N ALA A 202 23.09 10.74 -0.78
CA ALA A 202 22.79 11.78 -1.73
C ALA A 202 21.96 11.21 -2.86
N TRP A 203 20.96 11.96 -3.31
CA TRP A 203 20.22 11.64 -4.51
C TRP A 203 20.17 12.81 -5.50
N PHE A 204 20.11 12.44 -6.77
CA PHE A 204 19.72 13.30 -7.88
C PHE A 204 18.53 12.63 -8.54
N GLU A 205 17.45 13.36 -8.73
CA GLU A 205 16.22 12.85 -9.33
C GLU A 205 15.62 13.89 -10.28
N ASN A 206 15.16 13.41 -11.42
CA ASN A 206 14.26 14.12 -12.30
C ASN A 206 12.87 13.49 -12.17
N ALA A 207 11.87 14.25 -11.74
CA ALA A 207 10.50 13.78 -11.59
C ALA A 207 9.51 14.57 -12.47
N TYR A 208 8.88 13.86 -13.40
CA TYR A 208 7.80 14.34 -14.26
C TYR A 208 6.45 13.80 -13.78
N TYR A 209 5.47 14.68 -13.65
CA TYR A 209 4.11 14.43 -13.18
C TYR A 209 3.13 14.74 -14.31
N GLN A 210 2.33 13.74 -14.69
CA GLN A 210 1.20 13.91 -15.58
C GLN A 210 -0.07 13.91 -14.73
N ASP A 211 -0.80 15.03 -14.74
CA ASP A 211 -2.01 15.26 -13.93
C ASP A 211 -3.24 14.65 -14.62
N LEU A 212 -4.01 13.83 -13.91
CA LEU A 212 -5.17 13.12 -14.44
C LEU A 212 -6.48 13.79 -14.06
N ILE A 213 -6.42 14.98 -13.46
CA ILE A 213 -7.58 15.75 -13.00
C ILE A 213 -7.53 17.15 -13.58
N ASP A 214 -6.42 17.87 -13.39
CA ASP A 214 -6.26 19.26 -13.83
C ASP A 214 -5.43 19.36 -15.14
N PRO A 215 -5.53 20.47 -15.89
CA PRO A 215 -4.79 20.66 -17.13
C PRO A 215 -3.27 20.53 -16.97
N GLN A 216 -2.62 19.80 -17.90
CA GLN A 216 -1.17 19.56 -17.88
C GLN A 216 -0.30 20.83 -17.77
N PRO A 217 -0.63 21.98 -18.40
CA PRO A 217 0.19 23.20 -18.27
C PRO A 217 0.38 23.70 -16.83
N LEU A 218 -0.48 23.27 -15.90
CA LEU A 218 -0.43 23.65 -14.48
C LEU A 218 0.35 22.67 -13.61
N ALA A 219 0.64 21.47 -14.13
CA ALA A 219 1.29 20.41 -13.38
C ALA A 219 2.74 20.80 -13.07
N LEU A 220 3.07 20.87 -11.77
CA LEU A 220 4.41 21.25 -11.33
C LEU A 220 5.37 20.07 -11.44
N GLN A 221 6.44 20.28 -12.20
CA GLN A 221 7.53 19.35 -12.42
C GLN A 221 8.68 19.64 -11.46
N LYS A 222 9.44 18.61 -11.05
CA LYS A 222 10.61 18.74 -10.16
C LYS A 222 11.86 18.25 -10.89
N LEU A 223 12.53 19.15 -11.61
CA LEU A 223 13.51 18.81 -12.64
C LEU A 223 14.62 19.89 -12.72
N PRO A 224 15.82 19.68 -12.14
CA PRO A 224 16.23 18.56 -11.29
C PRO A 224 15.91 18.76 -9.80
N ARG A 225 15.86 17.65 -9.06
CA ARG A 225 15.87 17.58 -7.60
C ARG A 225 17.20 16.99 -7.12
N LEU A 226 17.88 17.71 -6.25
CA LEU A 226 19.09 17.31 -5.54
C LEU A 226 18.79 17.30 -4.04
N GLU A 227 19.29 16.28 -3.33
CA GLU A 227 19.22 16.24 -1.87
C GLU A 227 20.41 15.44 -1.35
N ALA A 228 20.93 15.86 -0.22
CA ALA A 228 21.97 15.15 0.49
C ALA A 228 21.76 15.27 1.99
N GLU A 229 22.03 14.20 2.71
CA GLU A 229 22.11 14.20 4.15
C GLU A 229 23.40 13.54 4.60
N HIS A 230 23.98 14.09 5.66
CA HIS A 230 25.14 13.51 6.31
C HIS A 230 25.00 13.66 7.81
N SER A 231 25.31 12.61 8.55
CA SER A 231 25.40 12.60 9.99
C SER A 231 26.85 12.34 10.42
N MET A 232 27.28 12.95 11.51
CA MET A 232 28.61 12.76 12.06
C MET A 232 28.55 12.80 13.58
N PRO A 233 29.29 11.92 14.28
CA PRO A 233 29.41 12.01 15.72
C PRO A 233 30.22 13.25 16.11
N LEU A 234 29.82 13.88 17.21
CA LEU A 234 30.45 15.04 17.81
C LEU A 234 30.72 14.76 19.30
N LEU A 235 31.79 15.33 19.84
CA LEU A 235 32.18 15.19 21.25
C LEU A 235 32.31 13.71 21.72
N GLY A 236 32.96 12.85 20.93
CA GLY A 236 33.18 11.44 21.29
C GLY A 236 31.88 10.64 21.38
N ASP A 237 31.02 10.76 20.37
CA ASP A 237 29.71 10.11 20.22
C ASP A 237 28.62 10.58 21.21
N LEU A 238 28.87 11.64 21.99
CA LEU A 238 27.87 12.23 22.89
C LEU A 238 26.77 12.98 22.13
N LEU A 239 27.11 13.58 21.00
CA LEU A 239 26.21 14.34 20.13
C LEU A 239 26.30 13.80 18.70
N VAL A 240 25.24 14.01 17.93
CA VAL A 240 25.25 13.76 16.48
C VAL A 240 24.97 15.08 15.77
N GLY A 241 25.92 15.54 14.96
CA GLY A 241 25.68 16.62 14.00
C GLY A 241 25.08 16.03 12.73
N ARG A 242 24.01 16.63 12.23
CA ARG A 242 23.38 16.27 10.95
C ARG A 242 23.33 17.50 10.05
N VAL A 243 23.63 17.34 8.78
CA VAL A 243 23.41 18.38 7.77
C VAL A 243 22.56 17.80 6.69
N GLU A 244 21.48 18.50 6.38
CA GLU A 244 20.58 18.17 5.29
C GLU A 244 20.57 19.33 4.29
N GLY A 245 20.66 19.04 3.00
CA GLY A 245 20.60 20.03 1.94
C GLY A 245 19.69 19.56 0.81
N GLN A 246 18.98 20.49 0.19
CA GLN A 246 18.10 20.23 -0.94
C GLN A 246 18.14 21.38 -1.93
N ALA A 247 18.14 21.07 -3.22
CA ALA A 247 17.94 22.04 -4.29
C ALA A 247 16.94 21.46 -5.30
N ILE A 248 15.88 22.19 -5.61
CA ILE A 248 14.84 21.77 -6.55
C ILE A 248 14.55 22.89 -7.53
N ASP A 249 14.65 22.60 -8.81
CA ASP A 249 14.08 23.46 -9.85
C ASP A 249 12.65 23.01 -10.17
N TYR A 250 11.71 23.90 -9.91
CA TYR A 250 10.29 23.72 -10.13
C TYR A 250 9.91 24.29 -11.49
N GLN A 251 9.36 23.47 -12.37
CA GLN A 251 9.01 23.88 -13.74
C GLN A 251 7.54 23.58 -14.04
N ARG A 252 6.87 24.49 -14.76
CA ARG A 252 5.55 24.28 -15.37
C ARG A 252 5.35 25.29 -16.51
N GLU A 253 4.35 25.04 -17.36
CA GLU A 253 4.08 25.93 -18.50
C GLU A 253 3.30 27.18 -18.10
N ARG A 254 2.44 27.09 -17.07
CA ARG A 254 1.63 28.21 -16.58
C ARG A 254 1.64 28.29 -15.06
N GLY A 255 2.02 29.46 -14.56
CA GLY A 255 2.12 29.79 -13.14
C GLY A 255 3.55 29.68 -12.64
N TYR A 256 3.81 30.16 -11.42
CA TYR A 256 5.15 30.17 -10.81
C TYR A 256 6.04 28.94 -11.06
N ALA A 257 7.28 29.22 -11.40
CA ALA A 257 8.37 28.29 -11.59
C ALA A 257 9.63 28.90 -10.98
N GLY A 258 10.63 28.07 -10.66
CA GLY A 258 11.91 28.56 -10.14
C GLY A 258 12.65 27.59 -9.24
N LEU A 259 13.80 28.04 -8.78
CA LEU A 259 14.73 27.27 -7.95
C LEU A 259 14.44 27.50 -6.46
N ARG A 260 14.39 26.42 -5.69
CA ARG A 260 14.46 26.44 -4.22
C ARG A 260 15.74 25.77 -3.75
N GLY A 261 16.51 26.46 -2.92
CA GLY A 261 17.59 25.90 -2.10
C GLY A 261 17.17 25.83 -0.63
N ASP A 262 17.50 24.74 0.05
CA ASP A 262 17.21 24.54 1.47
C ASP A 262 18.41 23.87 2.15
N LEU A 263 18.87 24.42 3.28
CA LEU A 263 19.98 23.89 4.06
C LEU A 263 19.59 23.86 5.53
N GLY A 264 19.72 22.70 6.17
CA GLY A 264 19.32 22.45 7.55
C GLY A 264 20.41 21.75 8.36
N PRO A 265 21.39 22.46 8.93
CA PRO A 265 22.26 21.91 9.98
C PRO A 265 21.47 21.68 11.28
N GLU A 266 21.73 20.54 11.91
CA GLU A 266 21.05 20.05 13.10
C GLU A 266 22.06 19.45 14.07
N VAL A 267 21.82 19.64 15.37
CA VAL A 267 22.51 18.95 16.44
C VAL A 267 21.50 18.12 17.23
N PHE A 268 21.75 16.82 17.33
CA PHE A 268 20.95 15.85 18.04
C PHE A 268 21.71 15.36 19.29
N LEU A 269 21.09 15.51 20.45
CA LEU A 269 21.59 15.06 21.76
C LEU A 269 20.66 13.94 22.28
N PRO A 270 21.06 12.67 22.15
CA PRO A 270 20.40 11.60 22.89
C PRO A 270 20.79 11.68 24.37
N PHE A 271 19.85 11.43 25.28
CA PHE A 271 20.15 11.37 26.70
C PHE A 271 19.44 10.19 27.38
N HIS A 272 20.15 9.64 28.37
CA HIS A 272 19.68 8.57 29.25
C HIS A 272 19.87 9.02 30.70
N LEU A 273 18.78 9.41 31.35
CA LEU A 273 18.78 9.85 32.75
C LEU A 273 18.41 8.65 33.64
N GLY A 274 19.44 7.94 34.07
CA GLY A 274 19.31 6.72 34.87
C GLY A 274 18.68 5.57 34.07
N ARG A 275 17.83 4.78 34.73
CA ARG A 275 17.14 3.63 34.10
C ARG A 275 15.73 3.95 33.60
N ALA A 276 15.19 5.10 34.00
CA ALA A 276 13.77 5.40 33.84
C ALA A 276 13.51 6.38 32.69
N PHE A 277 14.34 7.40 32.49
CA PHE A 277 14.08 8.45 31.52
C PHE A 277 15.02 8.37 30.33
N ASN A 278 14.44 8.20 29.15
CA ASN A 278 15.17 8.20 27.89
C ASN A 278 14.56 9.28 27.00
N GLY A 279 15.41 10.00 26.29
CA GLY A 279 14.94 11.08 25.44
C GLY A 279 15.99 11.59 24.48
N SER A 280 15.62 12.64 23.78
CA SER A 280 16.53 13.37 22.92
C SER A 280 16.12 14.83 22.83
N LEU A 281 17.12 15.69 22.60
CA LEU A 281 16.94 17.09 22.27
C LEU A 281 17.58 17.34 20.90
N THR A 282 16.91 18.13 20.08
CA THR A 282 17.35 18.49 18.75
C THR A 282 17.25 20.00 18.58
N GLY A 283 18.34 20.62 18.14
CA GLY A 283 18.34 22.01 17.65
C GLY A 283 18.66 22.02 16.16
N ARG A 284 17.85 22.70 15.35
CA ARG A 284 18.07 22.84 13.92
C ARG A 284 18.05 24.31 13.52
N LEU A 285 19.03 24.73 12.73
CA LEU A 285 18.96 25.96 11.97
C LEU A 285 18.59 25.59 10.55
N ARG A 286 17.79 26.41 9.90
CA ARG A 286 17.33 26.17 8.54
C ARG A 286 17.33 27.46 7.74
N GLU A 287 17.91 27.42 6.56
CA GLU A 287 17.83 28.49 5.59
C GLU A 287 17.18 27.96 4.31
N THR A 288 16.13 28.64 3.86
CA THR A 288 15.42 28.31 2.61
C THR A 288 15.40 29.53 1.70
N ALA A 289 16.02 29.43 0.52
CA ALA A 289 16.06 30.49 -0.49
C ALA A 289 15.30 30.08 -1.75
N TYR A 290 14.66 31.05 -2.39
CA TYR A 290 13.84 30.90 -3.60
C TYR A 290 14.28 31.94 -4.64
N HIS A 291 14.36 31.49 -5.89
CA HIS A 291 14.50 32.32 -7.07
C HIS A 291 13.43 31.90 -8.08
N LEU A 292 12.38 32.71 -8.21
CA LEU A 292 11.27 32.49 -9.13
C LEU A 292 11.64 32.97 -10.53
N THR A 293 11.64 32.04 -11.49
CA THR A 293 11.83 32.32 -12.91
C THR A 293 10.53 32.75 -13.59
N ASP A 294 9.39 32.27 -13.08
CA ASP A 294 8.06 32.74 -13.45
C ASP A 294 7.35 33.26 -12.20
N THR A 295 6.78 34.46 -12.30
CA THR A 295 6.09 35.17 -11.22
C THR A 295 4.59 35.33 -11.51
N GLU A 296 4.10 34.76 -12.61
CA GLU A 296 2.70 34.81 -13.00
C GLU A 296 1.84 33.93 -12.10
N GLN A 297 0.72 34.49 -11.63
CA GLN A 297 -0.24 33.75 -10.82
C GLN A 297 -1.30 33.09 -11.71
N VAL A 298 -1.69 31.86 -11.37
CA VAL A 298 -2.81 31.15 -12.00
C VAL A 298 -3.86 30.85 -10.96
N ALA A 299 -5.12 31.09 -11.29
CA ALA A 299 -6.24 30.82 -10.40
C ALA A 299 -7.43 30.20 -11.14
N PHE A 300 -8.33 29.62 -10.35
CA PHE A 300 -9.52 28.92 -10.83
C PHE A 300 -10.64 29.93 -11.07
N VAL A 301 -11.09 30.06 -12.33
CA VAL A 301 -12.16 31.00 -12.67
C VAL A 301 -13.48 30.24 -12.79
N VAL A 302 -14.44 30.58 -11.93
CA VAL A 302 -15.82 30.08 -12.00
C VAL A 302 -16.62 30.95 -13.00
N PRO A 303 -17.10 30.39 -14.12
CA PRO A 303 -17.93 31.15 -15.05
C PRO A 303 -19.34 31.41 -14.49
N THR A 304 -19.94 32.53 -14.86
CA THR A 304 -21.29 32.96 -14.43
C THR A 304 -22.45 32.22 -15.10
N SER A 305 -22.18 31.37 -16.10
CA SER A 305 -23.22 30.74 -16.91
C SER A 305 -22.87 29.29 -17.28
N GLY A 306 -23.20 28.32 -16.43
CA GLY A 306 -23.52 26.92 -16.78
C GLY A 306 -22.55 26.07 -17.64
N VAL A 307 -21.41 26.60 -18.04
CA VAL A 307 -20.36 25.95 -18.83
C VAL A 307 -19.16 25.72 -17.91
N GLY A 308 -18.43 24.63 -18.10
CA GLY A 308 -17.42 24.12 -17.15
C GLY A 308 -16.42 25.16 -16.64
N SER A 309 -15.98 24.98 -15.40
CA SER A 309 -14.91 25.76 -14.79
C SER A 309 -13.59 25.59 -15.53
N HIS A 310 -12.84 26.68 -15.69
CA HIS A 310 -11.53 26.65 -16.34
C HIS A 310 -10.49 27.42 -15.52
N PHE A 311 -9.29 26.85 -15.37
CA PHE A 311 -8.13 27.58 -14.87
C PHE A 311 -7.67 28.61 -15.91
N ARG A 312 -7.41 29.84 -15.47
CA ARG A 312 -6.82 30.88 -16.31
C ARG A 312 -5.66 31.53 -15.58
N ALA A 313 -4.61 31.84 -16.34
CA ALA A 313 -3.62 32.81 -15.89
C ALA A 313 -4.36 34.10 -15.54
N ALA A 314 -4.07 34.66 -14.37
CA ALA A 314 -4.77 35.81 -13.84
C ALA A 314 -3.80 37.00 -13.88
N PRO A 315 -3.64 37.67 -15.05
CA PRO A 315 -2.69 38.76 -15.23
C PRO A 315 -3.00 39.98 -14.35
N GLU A 316 -4.19 40.03 -13.74
CA GLU A 316 -4.62 41.07 -12.81
C GLU A 316 -4.12 40.84 -11.37
N LEU A 317 -3.54 39.66 -11.06
CA LEU A 317 -2.95 39.38 -9.76
C LEU A 317 -1.53 39.95 -9.68
N PRO A 318 -1.13 40.51 -8.52
CA PRO A 318 0.21 41.05 -8.35
C PRO A 318 1.27 39.98 -8.57
N ARG A 319 2.32 40.29 -9.33
CA ARG A 319 3.48 39.40 -9.48
C ARG A 319 4.16 39.22 -8.12
N LEU A 320 4.67 38.03 -7.86
CA LEU A 320 5.51 37.80 -6.69
C LEU A 320 6.89 38.40 -6.90
N ASP A 321 7.56 38.74 -5.79
CA ASP A 321 8.98 39.07 -5.83
C ASP A 321 9.78 37.84 -6.27
N GLY A 322 10.73 38.05 -7.18
CA GLY A 322 11.53 36.98 -7.77
C GLY A 322 12.46 36.28 -6.77
N ASP A 323 13.01 37.01 -5.81
CA ASP A 323 13.97 36.48 -4.85
C ASP A 323 13.45 36.57 -3.41
N ARG A 324 13.54 35.47 -2.68
CA ARG A 324 13.12 35.37 -1.28
C ARG A 324 14.01 34.43 -0.49
N SER A 325 14.23 34.71 0.79
CA SER A 325 14.84 33.76 1.72
C SER A 325 14.09 33.72 3.05
N ARG A 326 14.31 32.65 3.81
CA ARG A 326 13.70 32.43 5.12
C ARG A 326 14.63 31.61 6.01
N GLU A 327 15.06 32.26 7.08
CA GLU A 327 15.82 31.66 8.17
C GLU A 327 14.90 31.20 9.31
N LEU A 328 15.20 30.04 9.88
CA LEU A 328 14.45 29.42 10.97
C LEU A 328 15.37 28.75 11.97
N ALA A 329 15.00 28.83 13.25
CA ALA A 329 15.64 28.09 14.34
C ALA A 329 14.59 27.23 15.04
N GLU A 330 14.66 25.91 14.84
CA GLU A 330 13.74 24.93 15.40
C GLU A 330 14.38 24.25 16.61
N VAL A 331 13.59 24.04 17.66
CA VAL A 331 13.98 23.20 18.81
C VAL A 331 12.93 22.14 18.99
N SER A 332 13.34 20.88 19.04
CA SER A 332 12.44 19.78 19.36
C SER A 332 13.05 18.86 20.41
N GLY A 333 12.20 18.25 21.21
CA GLY A 333 12.63 17.32 22.24
C GLY A 333 11.60 16.23 22.44
N ARG A 334 12.07 15.06 22.86
CA ARG A 334 11.21 13.97 23.32
C ARG A 334 11.77 13.37 24.59
N THR A 335 10.89 12.94 25.47
CA THR A 335 11.25 12.19 26.67
C THR A 335 10.15 11.20 26.99
N GLY A 336 10.51 10.04 27.50
CA GLY A 336 9.57 9.01 27.88
C GLY A 336 10.16 8.09 28.93
N THR A 337 9.28 7.29 29.51
CA THR A 337 9.65 6.21 30.44
C THR A 337 8.85 4.96 30.11
N GLU A 338 9.29 3.80 30.59
CA GLU A 338 8.58 2.54 30.46
C GLU A 338 8.41 1.92 31.85
N PHE A 339 7.16 1.76 32.26
CA PHE A 339 6.80 0.92 33.41
C PHE A 339 6.41 -0.44 32.88
N ALA A 340 7.11 -1.50 33.30
CA ALA A 340 6.82 -2.85 32.89
C ALA A 340 6.60 -3.76 34.12
N ARG A 341 5.57 -4.62 34.04
CA ARG A 341 5.35 -5.68 35.03
C ARG A 341 5.09 -7.00 34.32
N VAL A 342 5.71 -8.07 34.81
CA VAL A 342 5.49 -9.43 34.33
C VAL A 342 4.55 -10.15 35.31
N PHE A 343 3.54 -10.82 34.76
CA PHE A 343 2.53 -11.60 35.45
C PHE A 343 2.58 -13.04 34.98
N ASP A 344 2.27 -13.96 35.88
CA ASP A 344 2.01 -15.35 35.53
C ASP A 344 0.66 -15.46 34.82
N PHE A 345 0.62 -16.12 33.67
CA PHE A 345 -0.57 -16.16 32.83
C PHE A 345 -0.64 -17.47 32.05
N HIS A 346 -1.25 -18.49 32.66
CA HIS A 346 -1.36 -19.86 32.14
C HIS A 346 -2.60 -20.08 31.24
N HIS A 347 -3.00 -19.08 30.45
CA HIS A 347 -4.18 -19.15 29.59
C HIS A 347 -3.80 -18.98 28.12
N PHE A 348 -4.63 -19.50 27.21
CA PHE A 348 -4.43 -19.39 25.76
C PHE A 348 -3.07 -19.91 25.24
N GLY A 349 -2.45 -20.87 25.96
CA GLY A 349 -1.15 -21.43 25.60
C GLY A 349 0.04 -20.53 25.95
N PHE A 350 -0.18 -19.51 26.77
CA PHE A 350 0.87 -18.63 27.29
C PHE A 350 1.29 -19.04 28.70
N GLU A 351 2.46 -18.56 29.11
CA GLU A 351 3.05 -18.80 30.44
C GLU A 351 3.22 -17.48 31.22
N LYS A 352 3.71 -16.44 30.54
CA LYS A 352 3.98 -15.13 31.13
C LYS A 352 3.34 -14.04 30.28
N LEU A 353 2.83 -13.01 30.97
CA LEU A 353 2.30 -11.79 30.38
C LEU A 353 3.12 -10.60 30.88
N ARG A 354 3.74 -9.84 29.99
CA ARG A 354 4.37 -8.55 30.28
C ARG A 354 3.41 -7.43 29.88
N HIS A 355 3.03 -6.61 30.85
CA HIS A 355 2.30 -5.37 30.64
C HIS A 355 3.26 -4.20 30.68
N THR A 356 3.25 -3.36 29.64
CA THR A 356 4.02 -2.11 29.59
C THR A 356 3.10 -0.90 29.58
N ILE A 357 3.51 0.17 30.24
CA ILE A 357 2.92 1.50 30.19
C ILE A 357 4.04 2.47 29.83
N GLU A 358 3.90 3.13 28.69
CA GLU A 358 4.90 3.95 28.00
C GLU A 358 4.35 5.37 27.86
N PRO A 359 4.42 6.22 28.90
CA PRO A 359 4.15 7.64 28.76
C PRO A 359 5.27 8.31 27.94
N GLU A 360 4.85 9.22 27.06
CA GLU A 360 5.75 10.00 26.21
C GLU A 360 5.32 11.47 26.21
N LEU A 361 6.31 12.37 26.26
CA LEU A 361 6.17 13.80 26.09
C LEU A 361 7.10 14.26 24.96
N ARG A 362 6.57 15.09 24.07
CA ARG A 362 7.26 15.73 22.95
C ARG A 362 7.05 17.22 23.01
N TYR A 363 8.07 17.95 22.60
CA TYR A 363 8.06 19.40 22.49
C TYR A 363 8.57 19.81 21.11
N LEU A 364 7.91 20.81 20.51
CA LEU A 364 8.32 21.41 19.24
C LEU A 364 8.13 22.93 19.32
N PHE A 365 9.24 23.64 19.15
CA PHE A 365 9.28 25.08 19.01
C PHE A 365 9.73 25.46 17.60
N VAL A 366 8.93 26.27 16.93
CA VAL A 366 9.20 26.89 15.64
C VAL A 366 8.80 28.36 15.74
N PRO A 367 9.71 29.32 15.56
CA PRO A 367 9.41 30.74 15.70
C PRO A 367 8.47 31.24 14.59
N THR A 368 7.95 32.45 14.75
CA THR A 368 7.28 33.13 13.63
C THR A 368 8.31 33.45 12.55
N ALA A 369 8.10 32.98 11.34
CA ALA A 369 8.82 33.44 10.15
C ALA A 369 7.81 33.81 9.06
N GLY A 370 8.19 34.76 8.20
CA GLY A 370 7.38 35.13 7.04
C GLY A 370 7.19 33.94 6.10
N ARG A 371 6.06 33.91 5.40
CA ARG A 371 5.80 32.92 4.35
C ARG A 371 6.09 33.59 3.01
N PRO A 372 7.27 33.36 2.41
CA PRO A 372 7.81 34.29 1.41
C PRO A 372 6.98 34.39 0.11
N ILE A 373 6.13 33.39 -0.14
CA ILE A 373 5.30 33.22 -1.35
C ILE A 373 3.79 33.38 -1.06
N PHE A 374 3.36 33.38 0.21
CA PHE A 374 1.94 33.29 0.59
C PHE A 374 1.34 34.53 1.23
N ASP A 375 2.17 35.47 1.69
CA ASP A 375 1.69 36.64 2.43
C ASP A 375 1.17 37.77 1.53
N VAL A 376 0.98 37.54 0.22
CA VAL A 376 0.35 38.51 -0.69
C VAL A 376 -1.17 38.40 -0.57
N PRO A 377 -1.86 39.39 0.04
CA PRO A 377 -3.31 39.34 0.20
C PRO A 377 -3.97 39.50 -1.16
N LEU A 378 -4.82 38.56 -1.55
CA LEU A 378 -5.73 38.79 -2.67
C LEU A 378 -6.81 39.79 -2.23
N PRO A 379 -7.18 40.77 -3.07
CA PRO A 379 -8.19 41.75 -2.70
C PRO A 379 -9.53 41.07 -2.40
N SER A 380 -10.24 41.55 -1.37
CA SER A 380 -11.54 40.99 -1.01
C SER A 380 -12.59 41.28 -2.08
N CYS A 381 -13.45 40.31 -2.37
CA CYS A 381 -14.52 40.44 -3.36
C CYS A 381 -15.60 41.44 -2.90
N ALA A 382 -15.58 41.84 -1.63
CA ALA A 382 -16.38 42.95 -1.09
C ALA A 382 -15.86 44.33 -1.52
N SER A 383 -14.58 44.43 -1.86
CA SER A 383 -13.92 45.69 -2.25
C SER A 383 -13.98 45.97 -3.76
N LEU A 384 -14.29 44.96 -4.57
CA LEU A 384 -14.33 45.00 -6.03
C LEU A 384 -15.77 45.00 -6.55
N LEU A 385 -16.39 46.20 -6.56
CA LEU A 385 -17.65 46.56 -7.23
C LEU A 385 -18.93 45.76 -6.81
N PRO A 386 -20.15 46.30 -7.05
CA PRO A 386 -21.39 45.57 -6.77
C PRO A 386 -21.43 44.23 -7.54
N VAL A 387 -22.10 43.21 -6.99
CA VAL A 387 -22.25 41.86 -7.58
C VAL A 387 -22.64 41.89 -9.08
N ALA A 388 -23.42 42.88 -9.49
CA ALA A 388 -23.85 43.10 -10.87
C ALA A 388 -22.75 43.59 -11.85
N ARG A 389 -21.54 43.92 -11.37
CA ARG A 389 -20.40 44.41 -12.17
C ARG A 389 -19.17 43.50 -12.14
N ARG A 390 -19.24 42.36 -11.45
CA ARG A 390 -18.17 41.35 -11.45
C ARG A 390 -18.00 40.77 -12.86
N ARG A 391 -16.76 40.68 -13.33
CA ARG A 391 -16.44 40.14 -14.65
C ARG A 391 -16.05 38.66 -14.52
N PRO A 392 -16.29 37.83 -15.55
CA PRO A 392 -15.68 36.50 -15.62
C PRO A 392 -14.15 36.63 -15.55
N GLY A 393 -13.52 36.23 -14.43
CA GLY A 393 -12.07 36.38 -14.20
C GLY A 393 -11.67 36.93 -12.82
N ASP A 394 -12.62 37.43 -12.02
CA ASP A 394 -12.32 38.04 -10.72
C ASP A 394 -11.98 36.96 -9.65
N ASN A 395 -10.70 36.79 -9.30
CA ASN A 395 -10.20 35.81 -8.31
C ASN A 395 -10.01 36.42 -6.91
N CYS A 396 -11.07 37.02 -6.37
CA CYS A 396 -11.05 37.67 -5.06
C CYS A 396 -11.43 36.65 -3.97
N ASP A 397 -10.88 36.75 -2.76
CA ASP A 397 -11.09 35.78 -1.65
C ASP A 397 -10.72 34.32 -1.98
N ALA A 398 -10.13 34.05 -3.15
CA ALA A 398 -9.67 32.72 -3.52
C ALA A 398 -8.47 32.35 -2.64
N THR A 399 -8.56 31.27 -1.87
CA THR A 399 -7.34 30.61 -1.43
C THR A 399 -6.65 30.10 -2.67
N LEU A 400 -5.47 30.64 -2.97
CA LEU A 400 -4.63 30.17 -4.07
C LEU A 400 -4.64 28.64 -4.07
N PHE A 401 -5.35 28.03 -5.04
CA PHE A 401 -5.36 26.58 -5.25
C PHE A 401 -3.93 26.03 -5.51
N SER A 402 -2.92 26.92 -5.59
CA SER A 402 -1.50 26.58 -5.57
C SER A 402 -1.01 26.04 -4.22
N GLU A 403 -1.76 26.14 -3.11
CA GLU A 403 -1.40 25.53 -1.82
C GLU A 403 -1.11 24.01 -1.94
N GLY A 404 -1.73 23.33 -2.93
CA GLY A 404 -1.53 21.89 -3.15
C GLY A 404 -0.34 21.50 -4.02
N PHE A 405 0.22 22.41 -4.83
CA PHE A 405 1.10 22.00 -5.94
C PHE A 405 2.50 22.59 -5.94
N LEU A 406 2.73 23.73 -5.26
CA LEU A 406 4.09 24.23 -5.02
C LEU A 406 4.70 23.76 -3.71
N PHE A 407 3.88 23.27 -2.78
CA PHE A 407 4.22 23.38 -1.38
C PHE A 407 4.32 22.02 -0.70
N ASP A 408 5.56 21.61 -0.43
CA ASP A 408 5.82 20.55 0.52
C ASP A 408 5.95 21.14 1.93
N GLU A 409 6.33 20.31 2.90
CA GLU A 409 6.51 20.69 4.29
C GLU A 409 7.59 21.76 4.52
N ARG A 410 8.36 22.14 3.49
CA ARG A 410 9.42 23.16 3.58
C ARG A 410 8.93 24.55 3.21
N ASP A 411 7.90 24.67 2.37
CA ASP A 411 7.51 25.98 1.87
C ASP A 411 6.58 26.74 2.83
N ALA A 412 5.66 26.01 3.48
CA ALA A 412 4.69 26.55 4.43
C ALA A 412 4.96 26.03 5.85
N ILE A 413 5.91 26.66 6.55
CA ILE A 413 6.23 26.32 7.94
C ILE A 413 5.43 27.23 8.87
N ASN A 414 4.61 26.61 9.71
CA ASN A 414 3.83 27.32 10.71
C ASN A 414 4.65 27.57 11.98
N ARG A 415 4.46 28.74 12.60
CA ARG A 415 4.88 28.95 13.99
C ARG A 415 4.27 27.88 14.90
N ARG A 416 5.08 27.35 15.82
CA ARG A 416 4.69 26.32 16.79
C ARG A 416 5.33 26.60 18.15
N ASN A 417 4.54 26.47 19.21
CA ASN A 417 5.07 26.23 20.56
C ASN A 417 4.23 25.10 21.16
N PHE A 418 4.57 23.89 20.75
CA PHE A 418 3.66 22.75 20.75
C PHE A 418 4.16 21.64 21.66
N PHE A 419 3.29 21.20 22.56
CA PHE A 419 3.49 20.04 23.40
C PHE A 419 2.62 18.91 22.88
N SER A 420 3.17 17.70 22.83
CA SER A 420 2.40 16.50 22.54
C SER A 420 2.71 15.46 23.60
N TYR A 421 1.67 14.88 24.16
CA TYR A 421 1.78 13.93 25.25
C TYR A 421 0.83 12.78 25.02
N GLY A 422 1.24 11.60 25.44
CA GLY A 422 0.46 10.41 25.25
C GLY A 422 0.92 9.28 26.13
N ILE A 423 0.07 8.26 26.22
CA ILE A 423 0.37 7.02 26.91
C ILE A 423 0.09 5.90 25.93
N SER A 424 1.09 5.05 25.72
CA SER A 424 0.93 3.76 25.06
C SER A 424 0.97 2.65 26.09
N THR A 425 0.14 1.63 25.95
CA THR A 425 0.22 0.42 26.75
C THR A 425 0.24 -0.81 25.86
N ARG A 426 1.06 -1.80 26.22
CA ARG A 426 1.19 -3.05 25.47
C ARG A 426 1.05 -4.25 26.39
N LEU A 427 0.41 -5.30 25.89
CA LEU A 427 0.39 -6.61 26.50
C LEU A 427 1.17 -7.56 25.61
N LEU A 428 2.28 -8.10 26.11
CA LEU A 428 3.10 -9.08 25.43
C LEU A 428 3.00 -10.42 26.17
N ALA A 429 2.77 -11.51 25.46
CA ALA A 429 2.72 -12.84 26.05
C ALA A 429 3.79 -13.76 25.48
N ARG A 430 4.38 -14.61 26.32
CA ARG A 430 5.33 -15.64 25.92
C ARG A 430 4.71 -17.01 26.15
N ALA A 431 4.86 -17.90 25.17
CA ALA A 431 4.53 -19.32 25.32
C ALA A 431 5.53 -20.01 26.28
N PRO A 432 5.16 -21.13 26.93
CA PRO A 432 6.08 -21.87 27.79
C PRO A 432 7.32 -22.31 26.99
N ASN A 433 8.48 -22.29 27.65
CA ASN A 433 9.69 -22.88 27.10
C ASN A 433 9.65 -24.42 27.26
N ALA A 434 10.65 -25.12 26.74
CA ALA A 434 10.67 -26.59 26.77
C ALA A 434 10.61 -27.17 28.20
N ALA A 435 11.26 -26.53 29.18
CA ALA A 435 11.26 -26.98 30.57
C ALA A 435 9.90 -26.73 31.25
N GLU A 436 9.33 -25.55 31.07
CA GLU A 436 7.99 -25.18 31.55
C GLU A 436 6.92 -26.12 30.95
N ALA A 437 7.00 -26.39 29.64
CA ALA A 437 6.10 -27.31 28.96
C ALA A 437 6.20 -28.75 29.49
N ALA A 438 7.41 -29.26 29.71
CA ALA A 438 7.64 -30.58 30.29
C ALA A 438 7.12 -30.68 31.73
N ALA A 439 7.28 -29.63 32.53
CA ALA A 439 6.74 -29.57 33.89
C ALA A 439 5.19 -29.61 33.89
N HIS A 440 4.55 -28.85 32.99
CA HIS A 440 3.09 -28.86 32.83
C HIS A 440 2.57 -30.22 32.39
N GLU A 441 3.31 -30.94 31.54
CA GLU A 441 2.94 -32.29 31.08
C GLU A 441 3.07 -33.31 32.20
N ALA A 442 4.16 -33.28 32.97
CA ALA A 442 4.34 -34.12 34.16
C ALA A 442 3.24 -33.88 35.21
N GLN A 443 2.85 -32.62 35.43
CA GLN A 443 1.79 -32.26 36.37
C GLN A 443 0.39 -32.71 35.90
N ARG A 444 0.13 -32.68 34.59
CA ARG A 444 -1.10 -33.26 33.98
C ARG A 444 -1.14 -34.78 34.09
N GLN A 445 -0.02 -35.46 33.89
CA GLN A 445 0.09 -36.91 34.06
C GLN A 445 -0.13 -37.32 35.52
N ALA A 446 0.41 -36.55 36.47
CA ALA A 446 0.19 -36.79 37.90
C ALA A 446 -1.27 -36.58 38.35
N THR A 447 -2.02 -35.69 37.69
CA THR A 447 -3.45 -35.43 38.01
C THR A 447 -4.42 -36.34 37.27
N THR A 448 -3.97 -37.13 36.29
CA THR A 448 -4.81 -38.07 35.52
C THR A 448 -4.63 -39.54 35.91
N MET A 449 -3.73 -39.86 36.84
CA MET A 449 -3.65 -41.21 37.41
C MET A 449 -4.81 -41.43 38.40
N PRO A 450 -5.64 -42.47 38.22
CA PRO A 450 -6.58 -42.84 39.27
C PRO A 450 -5.77 -43.37 40.46
N VAL A 451 -6.06 -42.86 41.65
CA VAL A 451 -5.54 -43.39 42.90
C VAL A 451 -6.09 -44.81 43.05
N GLY A 452 -5.27 -45.83 42.76
CA GLY A 452 -5.67 -47.21 42.97
C GLY A 452 -4.69 -48.24 42.44
N GLY A 453 -3.95 -48.87 43.36
CA GLY A 453 -3.43 -50.22 43.20
C GLY A 453 -1.94 -50.32 42.87
N ALA A 454 -1.13 -50.57 43.90
CA ALA A 454 0.23 -51.05 43.75
C ALA A 454 0.26 -52.30 42.85
N ARG A 455 0.99 -52.25 41.73
CA ARG A 455 1.43 -53.44 41.01
C ARG A 455 2.89 -53.69 41.36
N GLN A 456 3.13 -54.85 41.97
CA GLN A 456 4.47 -55.38 42.23
C GLN A 456 5.27 -55.51 40.93
N PRO A 457 6.61 -55.37 40.98
CA PRO A 457 7.45 -55.51 39.80
C PRO A 457 7.43 -56.96 39.31
N VAL A 458 7.14 -57.14 38.02
CA VAL A 458 7.25 -58.44 37.34
C VAL A 458 8.72 -58.68 37.02
N GLU A 459 9.28 -59.77 37.55
CA GLU A 459 10.61 -60.27 37.21
C GLU A 459 10.66 -60.63 35.71
N VAL A 460 11.58 -59.98 35.00
CA VAL A 460 11.80 -60.17 33.56
C VAL A 460 12.81 -61.29 33.38
N GLU A 461 12.37 -62.55 33.42
CA GLU A 461 13.30 -63.65 33.08
C GLU A 461 12.72 -64.83 32.29
N THR A 462 11.52 -64.72 31.73
CA THR A 462 11.03 -65.72 30.75
C THR A 462 10.11 -65.11 29.70
N LEU A 463 10.49 -65.21 28.43
CA LEU A 463 9.60 -64.97 27.29
C LEU A 463 8.62 -66.14 27.14
N ALA A 464 7.43 -65.87 26.59
CA ALA A 464 6.23 -66.73 26.59
C ALA A 464 6.34 -68.10 25.87
N GLN A 465 7.54 -68.58 25.56
CA GLN A 465 7.79 -69.86 24.87
C GLN A 465 8.86 -70.73 25.56
N GLY A 466 9.26 -70.42 26.80
CA GLY A 466 10.01 -71.36 27.65
C GLY A 466 11.47 -71.64 27.28
N LEU A 467 12.14 -70.74 26.57
CA LEU A 467 13.58 -70.80 26.29
C LEU A 467 14.35 -69.76 27.15
N PRO A 468 15.51 -70.11 27.74
CA PRO A 468 16.33 -69.16 28.49
C PRO A 468 16.99 -68.12 27.56
N ALA A 469 17.08 -66.87 28.01
CA ALA A 469 17.55 -65.71 27.24
C ALA A 469 19.01 -65.82 26.74
N ALA A 470 19.77 -66.81 27.20
CA ALA A 470 21.18 -67.03 26.84
C ALA A 470 21.41 -67.86 25.55
N ALA A 471 20.36 -68.24 24.82
CA ALA A 471 20.46 -69.12 23.64
C ALA A 471 20.40 -68.41 22.27
N VAL A 472 20.56 -67.08 22.21
CA VAL A 472 20.59 -66.33 20.93
C VAL A 472 22.05 -66.04 20.55
N PRO A 473 22.56 -66.47 19.38
CA PRO A 473 23.92 -66.14 18.96
C PRO A 473 24.05 -64.64 18.66
N ASP A 474 25.18 -64.05 19.05
CA ASP A 474 25.54 -62.64 18.82
C ASP A 474 25.54 -62.30 17.32
N PHE A 475 24.44 -61.72 16.85
CA PHE A 475 24.44 -60.99 15.59
C PHE A 475 25.00 -59.60 15.84
N VAL A 476 26.24 -59.37 15.42
CA VAL A 476 26.83 -58.03 15.30
C VAL A 476 26.10 -57.30 14.16
N GLY A 477 25.04 -56.58 14.51
CA GLY A 477 24.47 -55.54 13.65
C GLY A 477 25.39 -54.31 13.60
N PRO A 478 25.34 -53.50 12.53
CA PRO A 478 26.13 -52.28 12.44
C PRO A 478 25.88 -51.36 13.65
N PRO A 479 26.89 -50.58 14.09
CA PRO A 479 26.75 -49.75 15.28
C PRO A 479 25.52 -48.86 15.17
N ALA A 480 24.78 -48.76 16.28
CA ALA A 480 23.68 -47.82 16.39
C ALA A 480 24.15 -46.43 15.92
N PRO A 481 23.38 -45.73 15.05
CA PRO A 481 23.75 -44.38 14.67
C PRO A 481 23.95 -43.55 15.94
N PRO A 482 24.95 -42.66 15.99
CA PRO A 482 25.17 -41.84 17.17
C PRO A 482 23.84 -41.19 17.53
N SER A 483 23.46 -41.35 18.82
CA SER A 483 22.28 -40.72 19.40
C SER A 483 22.19 -39.30 18.85
N ALA A 484 21.10 -39.00 18.15
CA ALA A 484 20.84 -37.68 17.61
C ALA A 484 21.25 -36.66 18.67
N THR A 485 22.23 -35.83 18.33
CA THR A 485 22.60 -34.66 19.10
C THR A 485 21.31 -34.04 19.61
N ALA A 486 21.20 -33.90 20.95
CA ALA A 486 20.02 -33.31 21.58
C ALA A 486 19.53 -32.15 20.70
N PRO A 487 18.24 -32.12 20.30
CA PRO A 487 17.75 -31.10 19.39
C PRO A 487 18.22 -29.76 19.94
N ALA A 488 18.99 -29.02 19.13
CA ALA A 488 19.54 -27.74 19.50
C ALA A 488 18.45 -26.95 20.22
N GLU A 489 18.72 -26.60 21.48
CA GLU A 489 17.77 -26.01 22.43
C GLU A 489 16.92 -24.98 21.66
N ALA A 490 15.66 -25.33 21.39
CA ALA A 490 14.81 -24.53 20.54
C ALA A 490 14.74 -23.13 21.16
N ALA A 491 15.20 -22.12 20.43
CA ALA A 491 15.22 -20.75 20.92
C ALA A 491 13.86 -20.42 21.53
N PRO A 492 13.82 -19.87 22.77
CA PRO A 492 12.57 -19.64 23.46
C PRO A 492 11.64 -18.83 22.57
N PRO A 493 10.35 -19.18 22.48
CA PRO A 493 9.42 -18.52 21.59
C PRO A 493 9.42 -17.02 21.89
N ALA A 494 9.65 -16.20 20.86
CA ALA A 494 9.69 -14.76 21.00
C ALA A 494 8.37 -14.26 21.59
N PRO A 495 8.40 -13.29 22.53
CA PRO A 495 7.17 -12.70 23.07
C PRO A 495 6.31 -12.11 21.94
N ARG A 496 5.01 -12.39 21.98
CA ARG A 496 4.02 -11.91 21.03
C ARG A 496 3.25 -10.74 21.64
N GLU A 497 3.07 -9.65 20.89
CA GLU A 497 2.15 -8.57 21.27
C GLU A 497 0.68 -9.02 21.09
N LEU A 498 -0.06 -9.11 22.19
CA LEU A 498 -1.48 -9.46 22.23
C LEU A 498 -2.38 -8.22 22.12
N ALA A 499 -1.96 -7.12 22.72
CA ALA A 499 -2.71 -5.87 22.71
C ALA A 499 -1.78 -4.67 22.69
N ARG A 500 -2.21 -3.61 22.02
CA ARG A 500 -1.64 -2.27 22.10
C ARG A 500 -2.77 -1.27 22.14
N ALA A 501 -2.74 -0.37 23.11
CA ALA A 501 -3.61 0.79 23.14
C ALA A 501 -2.77 2.06 23.28
N SER A 502 -3.19 3.15 22.64
CA SER A 502 -2.50 4.44 22.71
C SER A 502 -3.51 5.58 22.70
N ILE A 503 -3.25 6.58 23.51
CA ILE A 503 -3.92 7.89 23.45
C ILE A 503 -2.85 8.96 23.30
N VAL A 504 -3.03 9.87 22.34
CA VAL A 504 -2.11 10.97 22.08
C VAL A 504 -2.91 12.26 21.93
N HIS A 505 -2.46 13.31 22.60
CA HIS A 505 -3.06 14.62 22.58
C HIS A 505 -1.97 15.68 22.50
N GLY A 506 -2.30 16.85 21.97
CA GLY A 506 -1.36 17.95 21.83
C GLY A 506 -1.95 19.30 22.20
N TYR A 507 -1.08 20.26 22.46
CA TYR A 507 -1.45 21.61 22.82
C TYR A 507 -0.43 22.61 22.27
N ASP A 508 -0.86 23.55 21.43
CA ASP A 508 -0.03 24.60 20.86
C ASP A 508 -0.27 25.90 21.62
N VAL A 509 0.69 26.38 22.39
CA VAL A 509 0.57 27.65 23.14
C VAL A 509 0.58 28.86 22.20
N SER A 510 1.13 28.70 21.00
CA SER A 510 1.44 29.83 20.13
C SER A 510 0.28 30.27 19.26
N ARG A 511 -0.63 29.37 18.92
CA ARG A 511 -1.78 29.63 18.03
C ARG A 511 -2.88 28.58 18.23
N PRO A 512 -4.14 28.88 17.92
CA PRO A 512 -5.15 27.85 17.80
C PRO A 512 -4.84 26.91 16.62
N ILE A 513 -5.11 25.63 16.81
CA ILE A 513 -4.80 24.55 15.84
C ILE A 513 -6.01 23.72 15.44
N ALA A 514 -7.13 23.86 16.16
CA ALA A 514 -8.42 23.29 15.81
C ALA A 514 -9.50 24.35 16.10
N GLY A 515 -9.99 25.05 15.08
CA GLY A 515 -10.91 26.17 15.25
C GLY A 515 -10.30 27.29 16.12
N THR A 516 -10.90 27.55 17.27
CA THR A 516 -10.42 28.54 18.26
C THR A 516 -9.55 27.92 19.36
N SER A 517 -9.43 26.59 19.41
CA SER A 517 -8.72 25.91 20.48
C SER A 517 -7.24 25.71 20.17
N HIS A 518 -6.46 25.86 21.24
CA HIS A 518 -5.04 25.54 21.29
C HIS A 518 -4.77 24.04 21.46
N ALA A 519 -5.78 23.26 21.87
CA ALA A 519 -5.69 21.82 21.97
C ALA A 519 -5.86 21.16 20.60
N SER A 520 -5.09 20.10 20.32
CA SER A 520 -5.26 19.30 19.11
C SER A 520 -6.46 18.36 19.27
N ASP A 521 -6.88 17.77 18.15
CA ASP A 521 -7.70 16.57 18.23
C ASP A 521 -6.92 15.45 18.96
N THR A 522 -7.67 14.51 19.55
CA THR A 522 -7.13 13.40 20.32
C THR A 522 -7.11 12.15 19.45
N ASP A 523 -5.92 11.56 19.31
CA ASP A 523 -5.73 10.32 18.58
C ASP A 523 -5.83 9.13 19.54
N LEU A 524 -6.68 8.17 19.17
CA LEU A 524 -6.89 6.90 19.85
C LEU A 524 -6.45 5.77 18.92
N GLY A 525 -5.71 4.81 19.46
CA GLY A 525 -5.29 3.61 18.76
C GLY A 525 -5.49 2.38 19.64
N LEU A 526 -6.02 1.31 19.06
CA LEU A 526 -6.20 0.00 19.69
C LEU A 526 -5.93 -1.08 18.66
N ARG A 527 -5.11 -2.05 19.02
CA ARG A 527 -4.88 -3.29 18.28
C ARG A 527 -4.98 -4.44 19.26
N LEU A 528 -5.83 -5.42 18.95
CA LEU A 528 -5.98 -6.65 19.71
C LEU A 528 -5.74 -7.84 18.77
N THR A 529 -4.77 -8.69 19.11
CA THR A 529 -4.45 -9.93 18.42
C THR A 529 -4.21 -11.04 19.44
N PRO A 530 -5.24 -11.43 20.22
CA PRO A 530 -5.09 -12.36 21.34
C PRO A 530 -4.65 -13.77 20.91
N VAL A 531 -4.96 -14.16 19.67
CA VAL A 531 -4.69 -15.47 19.07
C VAL A 531 -4.38 -15.32 17.57
N ASP A 532 -3.81 -16.32 16.91
CA ASP A 532 -3.38 -16.21 15.49
C ASP A 532 -4.52 -16.06 14.48
N TYR A 533 -5.74 -16.32 14.94
CA TYR A 533 -6.94 -16.39 14.12
C TYR A 533 -7.93 -15.23 14.34
N LEU A 534 -7.67 -14.33 15.29
CA LEU A 534 -8.53 -13.17 15.57
C LEU A 534 -7.68 -11.92 15.69
N GLY A 535 -8.03 -10.90 14.91
CA GLY A 535 -7.46 -9.56 14.98
C GLY A 535 -8.56 -8.50 15.01
N LEU A 536 -8.43 -7.51 15.88
CA LEU A 536 -9.25 -6.31 15.93
C LEU A 536 -8.34 -5.08 15.92
N SER A 537 -8.73 -4.06 15.17
CA SER A 537 -8.09 -2.76 15.18
C SER A 537 -9.13 -1.65 15.30
N TYR A 538 -8.83 -0.62 16.08
CA TYR A 538 -9.62 0.59 16.16
C TYR A 538 -8.68 1.80 16.21
N ASN A 539 -8.84 2.73 15.29
CA ASN A 539 -8.16 4.01 15.30
C ASN A 539 -9.20 5.11 15.19
N ALA A 540 -9.07 6.19 15.96
CA ALA A 540 -9.96 7.33 15.86
C ALA A 540 -9.21 8.64 16.16
N THR A 541 -9.66 9.72 15.53
CA THR A 541 -9.23 11.08 15.81
C THR A 541 -10.49 11.85 16.22
N VAL A 542 -10.50 12.33 17.46
CA VAL A 542 -11.68 12.91 18.10
C VAL A 542 -11.39 14.36 18.47
N ASN A 543 -12.25 15.26 18.02
CA ASN A 543 -12.26 16.64 18.47
C ASN A 543 -13.03 16.71 19.79
N LEU A 544 -12.32 16.91 20.90
CA LEU A 544 -12.93 16.93 22.24
C LEU A 544 -13.79 18.19 22.47
N GLU A 545 -13.40 19.33 21.89
CA GLU A 545 -14.12 20.60 22.07
C GLU A 545 -15.46 20.59 21.31
N GLY A 546 -15.44 20.16 20.06
CA GLY A 546 -16.63 20.01 19.21
C GLY A 546 -17.43 18.74 19.47
N SER A 547 -16.97 17.85 20.37
CA SER A 547 -17.57 16.54 20.64
C SER A 547 -17.85 15.72 19.38
N SER A 548 -16.94 15.77 18.41
CA SER A 548 -17.10 15.15 17.09
C SER A 548 -15.94 14.22 16.73
N ILE A 549 -16.23 13.18 15.95
CA ILE A 549 -15.22 12.26 15.41
C ILE A 549 -14.80 12.77 14.03
N ARG A 550 -13.56 13.26 13.91
CA ARG A 550 -12.99 13.72 12.64
C ARG A 550 -12.69 12.57 11.70
N GLY A 551 -12.24 11.45 12.27
CA GLY A 551 -11.98 10.23 11.53
C GLY A 551 -11.99 9.00 12.43
N GLN A 552 -12.41 7.86 11.90
CA GLN A 552 -12.34 6.58 12.59
C GLN A 552 -12.16 5.43 11.60
N ALA A 553 -11.46 4.39 12.03
CA ALA A 553 -11.30 3.14 11.32
C ALA A 553 -11.42 1.98 12.32
N VAL A 554 -12.43 1.14 12.13
CA VAL A 554 -12.67 -0.10 12.87
C VAL A 554 -12.37 -1.26 11.94
N GLY A 555 -11.73 -2.30 12.44
CA GLY A 555 -11.33 -3.46 11.67
C GLY A 555 -11.45 -4.75 12.47
N LEU A 556 -12.00 -5.79 11.85
CA LEU A 556 -12.08 -7.14 12.37
C LEU A 556 -11.55 -8.12 11.33
N PHE A 557 -10.71 -9.05 11.76
CA PHE A 557 -10.16 -10.12 10.94
C PHE A 557 -10.29 -11.45 11.68
N LEU A 558 -10.79 -12.45 10.96
CA LEU A 558 -10.91 -13.82 11.39
C LEU A 558 -10.21 -14.72 10.37
N ARG A 559 -9.49 -15.73 10.87
CA ARG A 559 -8.88 -16.77 10.07
C ARG A 559 -9.23 -18.14 10.63
N GLU A 560 -9.28 -19.15 9.79
CA GLU A 560 -9.44 -20.53 10.23
C GLU A 560 -8.25 -20.99 11.11
N PRO A 561 -8.47 -21.41 12.37
CA PRO A 561 -7.37 -21.73 13.29
C PRO A 561 -6.75 -23.11 13.07
N TRP A 562 -7.52 -24.08 12.55
CA TRP A 562 -7.08 -25.47 12.35
C TRP A 562 -6.51 -25.73 10.95
N TRP A 563 -6.43 -24.71 10.07
CA TRP A 563 -5.86 -24.90 8.75
C TRP A 563 -4.34 -24.83 8.78
N THR A 564 -3.71 -25.96 8.50
CA THR A 564 -2.27 -26.05 8.23
C THR A 564 -2.04 -26.11 6.74
N ALA A 565 -1.17 -25.25 6.21
CA ALA A 565 -0.76 -25.34 4.82
C ALA A 565 -0.13 -26.72 4.57
N PRO A 566 -0.59 -27.50 3.58
CA PRO A 566 0.09 -28.71 3.14
C PRO A 566 1.54 -28.37 2.75
N THR A 567 2.47 -29.26 3.06
CA THR A 567 3.92 -29.14 2.73
C THR A 567 4.23 -29.28 1.23
N LEU A 568 3.20 -29.29 0.39
CA LEU A 568 3.34 -29.31 -1.07
C LEU A 568 4.05 -28.04 -1.54
N VAL A 569 4.98 -28.20 -2.50
CA VAL A 569 5.76 -27.11 -3.13
C VAL A 569 4.86 -25.98 -3.67
N ARG A 570 3.60 -26.29 -4.03
CA ARG A 570 2.56 -25.31 -4.38
C ARG A 570 1.21 -25.77 -3.85
N ASN A 571 0.49 -24.86 -3.20
CA ASN A 571 -0.88 -25.06 -2.75
C ASN A 571 -1.77 -23.90 -3.23
N TYR A 572 -2.78 -24.20 -4.05
CA TYR A 572 -3.74 -23.20 -4.55
C TYR A 572 -4.88 -22.89 -3.55
N GLN A 573 -4.93 -23.61 -2.43
CA GLN A 573 -5.92 -23.44 -1.38
C GLN A 573 -5.35 -22.61 -0.21
N THR A 574 -6.18 -21.81 0.45
CA THR A 574 -5.79 -21.07 1.67
C THR A 574 -6.79 -21.31 2.81
N ALA A 575 -6.42 -20.96 4.04
CA ALA A 575 -7.35 -20.93 5.17
C ALA A 575 -8.59 -20.09 4.85
N THR A 576 -9.75 -20.48 5.38
CA THR A 576 -10.92 -19.59 5.40
C THR A 576 -10.55 -18.29 6.13
N THR A 577 -10.95 -17.15 5.56
CA THR A 577 -10.75 -15.82 6.15
C THR A 577 -12.01 -14.98 6.03
N VAL A 578 -12.27 -14.16 7.04
CA VAL A 578 -13.34 -13.16 7.04
C VAL A 578 -12.77 -11.86 7.57
N GLY A 579 -13.03 -10.76 6.87
CA GLY A 579 -12.59 -9.44 7.24
C GLY A 579 -13.69 -8.42 7.03
N VAL A 580 -13.84 -7.53 7.99
CA VAL A 580 -14.73 -6.36 7.86
C VAL A 580 -13.98 -5.16 8.39
N SER A 581 -14.02 -4.06 7.67
CA SER A 581 -13.57 -2.77 8.17
C SER A 581 -14.59 -1.68 7.86
N TYR A 582 -14.76 -0.78 8.82
CA TYR A 582 -15.60 0.39 8.70
C TYR A 582 -14.72 1.63 8.87
N ARG A 583 -14.86 2.59 7.95
CA ARG A 583 -14.08 3.83 7.95
C ARG A 583 -14.98 5.04 7.79
N VAL A 584 -14.70 6.06 8.57
CA VAL A 584 -15.32 7.38 8.43
C VAL A 584 -14.25 8.45 8.45
N VAL A 585 -14.39 9.42 7.56
CA VAL A 585 -13.68 10.70 7.60
C VAL A 585 -14.74 11.78 7.46
N GLU A 586 -14.73 12.76 8.34
CA GLU A 586 -15.69 13.86 8.29
C GLU A 586 -15.51 14.68 7.01
N SER A 587 -16.60 15.22 6.46
CA SER A 587 -16.58 16.05 5.25
C SER A 587 -15.74 17.31 5.37
N SER A 588 -15.51 17.78 6.60
CA SER A 588 -14.69 18.94 6.92
C SER A 588 -13.24 18.63 7.26
N ALA A 589 -12.79 17.37 7.16
CA ALA A 589 -11.39 17.02 7.46
C ALA A 589 -10.37 17.77 6.59
N ASN A 590 -10.78 18.28 5.42
CA ASN A 590 -9.96 19.11 4.53
C ASN A 590 -10.43 20.59 4.48
N ARG A 591 -11.31 21.03 5.40
CA ARG A 591 -11.99 22.35 5.38
C ARG A 591 -11.53 23.31 6.49
N ASP A 592 -10.27 23.30 6.92
CA ASP A 592 -9.76 24.39 7.77
C ASP A 592 -9.65 25.75 7.03
N VAL A 593 -10.33 25.88 5.87
CA VAL A 593 -10.57 27.11 5.11
C VAL A 593 -12.09 27.33 5.04
N ASP A 594 -12.59 28.39 5.67
CA ASP A 594 -14.00 28.81 5.64
C ASP A 594 -14.37 29.38 4.25
N VAL A 595 -14.56 28.48 3.27
CA VAL A 595 -14.97 28.88 1.90
C VAL A 595 -16.50 29.01 1.86
N LYS A 596 -16.98 30.26 1.84
CA LYS A 596 -18.41 30.59 1.67
C LYS A 596 -18.69 30.91 0.21
N GLY A 597 -19.44 30.04 -0.48
CA GLY A 597 -19.87 30.26 -1.86
C GLY A 597 -20.12 28.96 -2.63
N PRO A 598 -20.42 29.05 -3.94
CA PRO A 598 -20.57 27.88 -4.83
C PRO A 598 -19.32 26.97 -4.86
N GLU A 599 -18.14 27.53 -4.57
CA GLU A 599 -16.85 26.83 -4.45
C GLU A 599 -16.78 25.88 -3.24
N ALA A 600 -17.66 26.05 -2.25
CA ALA A 600 -17.79 25.13 -1.12
C ALA A 600 -18.14 23.71 -1.57
N ALA A 601 -18.65 23.53 -2.80
CA ALA A 601 -18.93 22.24 -3.43
C ALA A 601 -17.68 21.52 -3.97
N LEU A 602 -16.65 22.28 -4.38
CA LEU A 602 -15.36 21.73 -4.84
C LEU A 602 -14.48 21.29 -3.66
N LEU A 603 -14.59 22.00 -2.53
CA LEU A 603 -13.93 21.68 -1.26
C LEU A 603 -14.87 20.93 -0.28
N SER A 604 -16.11 20.65 -0.67
CA SER A 604 -16.96 19.67 0.03
C SER A 604 -16.53 18.29 -0.40
N THR A 605 -15.39 17.82 0.11
CA THR A 605 -15.21 16.37 0.20
C THR A 605 -16.38 15.87 1.03
N ALA A 606 -17.26 15.01 0.48
CA ALA A 606 -18.50 14.54 1.12
C ALA A 606 -18.27 13.70 2.40
N GLY A 607 -17.07 13.77 2.97
CA GLY A 607 -16.53 12.82 3.92
C GLY A 607 -16.28 11.50 3.23
N LEU A 608 -15.74 10.56 3.99
CA LEU A 608 -15.74 9.15 3.65
C LEU A 608 -16.64 8.46 4.66
N ARG A 609 -17.55 7.60 4.24
CA ARG A 609 -18.29 6.71 5.14
C ARG A 609 -18.44 5.38 4.44
N GLU A 610 -17.59 4.42 4.78
CA GLU A 610 -17.45 3.23 3.94
C GLU A 610 -17.26 1.97 4.76
N VAL A 611 -17.85 0.86 4.28
CA VAL A 611 -17.62 -0.48 4.80
C VAL A 611 -16.94 -1.31 3.72
N ASP A 612 -15.77 -1.85 4.04
CA ASP A 612 -15.08 -2.86 3.25
C ASP A 612 -15.31 -4.24 3.89
N GLY A 613 -15.72 -5.21 3.08
CA GLY A 613 -15.88 -6.61 3.46
C GLY A 613 -15.02 -7.51 2.58
N SER A 614 -14.41 -8.52 3.18
CA SER A 614 -13.71 -9.58 2.46
C SER A 614 -13.99 -10.93 3.10
N MET A 615 -14.20 -11.94 2.28
CA MET A 615 -14.44 -13.29 2.73
C MET A 615 -13.84 -14.26 1.74
N TYR A 616 -13.06 -15.22 2.25
CA TYR A 616 -12.64 -16.40 1.52
C TYR A 616 -13.13 -17.62 2.29
N LEU A 617 -14.05 -18.39 1.72
CA LEU A 617 -14.55 -19.63 2.29
C LEU A 617 -13.88 -20.82 1.60
N ARG A 618 -13.17 -21.62 2.37
CA ARG A 618 -12.64 -22.91 1.94
C ARG A 618 -13.76 -23.96 1.99
N LEU A 619 -14.37 -24.25 0.85
CA LEU A 619 -15.43 -25.26 0.69
C LEU A 619 -14.81 -26.64 0.44
N GLY A 620 -14.05 -27.14 1.41
CA GLY A 620 -13.28 -28.38 1.32
C GLY A 620 -11.90 -28.19 0.68
N ASN A 621 -11.31 -29.26 0.14
CA ASN A 621 -9.92 -29.22 -0.36
C ASN A 621 -9.80 -28.69 -1.79
N TYR A 622 -10.91 -28.65 -2.53
CA TYR A 622 -10.91 -28.44 -3.98
C TYR A 622 -11.78 -27.27 -4.43
N VAL A 623 -12.57 -26.68 -3.54
CA VAL A 623 -13.44 -25.56 -3.86
C VAL A 623 -13.16 -24.42 -2.88
N GLY A 624 -13.09 -23.20 -3.40
CA GLY A 624 -13.03 -21.97 -2.62
C GLY A 624 -14.05 -20.99 -3.15
N PHE A 625 -14.61 -20.17 -2.26
CA PHE A 625 -15.50 -19.08 -2.62
C PHE A 625 -14.93 -17.76 -2.07
N THR A 626 -14.87 -16.74 -2.90
CA THR A 626 -14.43 -15.40 -2.52
C THR A 626 -15.59 -14.42 -2.67
N PHE A 627 -15.80 -13.59 -1.66
CA PHE A 627 -16.67 -12.43 -1.71
C PHE A 627 -15.89 -11.21 -1.23
N LEU A 628 -15.84 -10.16 -2.04
CA LEU A 628 -15.31 -8.85 -1.67
C LEU A 628 -16.40 -7.82 -1.89
N ALA A 629 -16.55 -6.90 -0.96
CA ALA A 629 -17.52 -5.83 -1.11
C ALA A 629 -16.98 -4.52 -0.56
N ARG A 630 -17.41 -3.44 -1.18
CA ARG A 630 -17.23 -2.09 -0.68
C ARG A 630 -18.56 -1.36 -0.79
N TYR A 631 -18.99 -0.78 0.31
CA TYR A 631 -20.27 -0.12 0.42
C TYR A 631 -20.09 1.30 0.95
N ASP A 632 -20.55 2.28 0.19
CA ASP A 632 -20.61 3.67 0.63
C ASP A 632 -21.91 3.88 1.44
N LEU A 633 -21.75 4.28 2.69
CA LEU A 633 -22.80 4.68 3.61
C LEU A 633 -23.07 6.20 3.53
N GLY A 634 -22.30 6.92 2.72
CA GLY A 634 -22.48 8.32 2.41
C GLY A 634 -23.86 8.57 1.78
N ASN A 635 -24.45 9.71 2.13
CA ASN A 635 -25.71 10.14 1.58
C ASN A 635 -25.45 11.35 0.67
N THR A 636 -24.88 11.10 -0.51
CA THR A 636 -24.82 12.14 -1.55
C THR A 636 -26.24 12.34 -2.10
N PRO A 637 -26.69 13.60 -2.35
CA PRO A 637 -28.07 13.91 -2.71
C PRO A 637 -28.63 13.17 -3.94
N THR A 638 -27.75 12.58 -4.76
CA THR A 638 -28.08 11.99 -6.06
C THR A 638 -28.00 10.46 -6.11
N ILE A 639 -27.27 9.79 -5.20
CA ILE A 639 -26.97 8.35 -5.33
C ILE A 639 -27.34 7.56 -4.05
N GLY A 640 -27.34 8.19 -2.87
CA GLY A 640 -27.62 7.52 -1.60
C GLY A 640 -26.63 6.37 -1.28
N PRO A 641 -26.91 5.57 -0.24
CA PRO A 641 -26.07 4.43 0.13
C PRO A 641 -26.06 3.35 -0.95
N HIS A 642 -24.88 2.99 -1.44
CA HIS A 642 -24.75 2.04 -2.56
C HIS A 642 -23.43 1.27 -2.52
N PHE A 643 -23.37 0.18 -3.27
CA PHE A 643 -22.12 -0.57 -3.43
C PHE A 643 -21.20 0.17 -4.42
N LEU A 644 -19.95 0.37 -4.00
CA LEU A 644 -18.89 0.86 -4.88
C LEU A 644 -18.25 -0.29 -5.69
N GLU A 645 -18.10 -1.46 -5.08
CA GLU A 645 -17.52 -2.66 -5.68
C GLU A 645 -18.10 -3.92 -5.02
N ARG A 646 -18.44 -4.95 -5.80
CA ARG A 646 -18.81 -6.28 -5.32
C ARG A 646 -18.20 -7.34 -6.23
N ASP A 647 -17.35 -8.18 -5.66
CA ASP A 647 -16.73 -9.30 -6.37
C ASP A 647 -17.21 -10.62 -5.76
N TYR A 648 -17.61 -11.55 -6.63
CA TYR A 648 -17.97 -12.91 -6.29
C TYR A 648 -17.11 -13.85 -7.12
N ALA A 649 -16.48 -14.84 -6.51
CA ALA A 649 -15.67 -15.79 -7.26
C ALA A 649 -15.74 -17.20 -6.70
N LEU A 650 -15.73 -18.17 -7.62
CA LEU A 650 -15.54 -19.57 -7.34
C LEU A 650 -14.18 -20.01 -7.85
N ARG A 651 -13.46 -20.73 -7.00
CA ARG A 651 -12.17 -21.32 -7.27
C ARG A 651 -12.31 -22.83 -7.24
N LEU A 652 -11.96 -23.50 -8.33
CA LEU A 652 -11.95 -24.97 -8.45
C LEU A 652 -10.52 -25.44 -8.64
N ILE A 653 -10.05 -26.27 -7.71
CA ILE A 653 -8.70 -26.81 -7.66
C ILE A 653 -8.78 -28.31 -7.96
N SER A 654 -7.87 -28.81 -8.78
CA SER A 654 -7.80 -30.23 -9.09
C SER A 654 -7.27 -31.08 -7.94
N ARG A 655 -7.61 -32.38 -7.95
CA ARG A 655 -7.14 -33.33 -6.92
C ARG A 655 -5.62 -33.46 -6.82
N CYS A 656 -4.95 -33.38 -7.97
CA CYS A 656 -3.49 -33.36 -8.10
C CYS A 656 -2.85 -32.02 -7.70
N ASN A 657 -3.64 -30.98 -7.39
CA ASN A 657 -3.17 -29.60 -7.24
C ASN A 657 -2.42 -29.11 -8.51
N CYS A 658 -2.77 -29.68 -9.66
CA CYS A 658 -2.08 -29.47 -10.94
C CYS A 658 -2.79 -28.50 -11.89
N TRP A 659 -4.00 -28.04 -11.53
CA TRP A 659 -4.73 -27.01 -12.24
C TRP A 659 -5.73 -26.28 -11.35
N LEU A 660 -6.07 -25.06 -11.75
CA LEU A 660 -6.99 -24.17 -11.08
C LEU A 660 -7.91 -23.48 -12.11
N LEU A 661 -9.21 -23.46 -11.85
CA LEU A 661 -10.19 -22.67 -12.59
C LEU A 661 -10.79 -21.64 -11.64
N GLU A 662 -10.75 -20.36 -12.01
CA GLU A 662 -11.39 -19.27 -11.28
C GLU A 662 -12.44 -18.61 -12.17
N ALA A 663 -13.68 -18.57 -11.71
CA ALA A 663 -14.78 -17.93 -12.39
C ALA A 663 -15.50 -16.99 -11.43
N GLY A 664 -15.87 -15.80 -11.88
CA GLY A 664 -16.57 -14.87 -11.01
C GLY A 664 -17.08 -13.62 -11.69
N VAL A 665 -17.75 -12.79 -10.90
CA VAL A 665 -18.42 -11.56 -11.30
C VAL A 665 -17.87 -10.42 -10.47
N GLN A 666 -17.54 -9.31 -11.12
CA GLN A 666 -17.13 -8.06 -10.51
C GLN A 666 -18.13 -6.98 -10.95
N ASP A 667 -18.72 -6.28 -10.00
CA ASP A 667 -19.71 -5.22 -10.20
C ASP A 667 -19.20 -3.93 -9.57
N LYS A 668 -18.97 -2.88 -10.38
CA LYS A 668 -18.40 -1.59 -9.97
C LYS A 668 -19.34 -0.45 -10.33
N SER A 669 -19.34 0.62 -9.52
CA SER A 669 -20.14 1.83 -9.79
C SER A 669 -19.42 2.89 -10.62
N ASN A 670 -18.08 2.96 -10.57
CA ASN A 670 -17.30 3.96 -11.32
C ASN A 670 -15.96 3.38 -11.85
N PRO A 671 -15.85 3.10 -13.16
CA PRO A 671 -16.95 3.15 -14.15
C PRO A 671 -18.02 2.10 -13.83
N ASP A 672 -19.27 2.34 -14.25
CA ASP A 672 -20.36 1.36 -14.14
C ASP A 672 -20.04 0.14 -15.02
N GLU A 673 -19.58 -0.95 -14.39
CA GLU A 673 -19.11 -2.13 -15.09
C GLU A 673 -19.44 -3.42 -14.32
N ARG A 674 -20.19 -4.31 -14.99
CA ARG A 674 -20.46 -5.69 -14.55
C ARG A 674 -19.65 -6.64 -15.41
N LEU A 675 -18.55 -7.14 -14.87
CA LEU A 675 -17.56 -7.98 -15.53
C LEU A 675 -17.65 -9.42 -15.04
N PHE A 676 -17.99 -10.34 -15.94
CA PHE A 676 -17.87 -11.78 -15.75
C PHE A 676 -16.48 -12.20 -16.24
N ARG A 677 -15.71 -12.94 -15.44
CA ARG A 677 -14.36 -13.38 -15.82
C ARG A 677 -14.16 -14.85 -15.51
N VAL A 678 -13.51 -15.55 -16.43
CA VAL A 678 -13.09 -16.94 -16.27
C VAL A 678 -11.59 -17.04 -16.60
N GLN A 679 -10.83 -17.65 -15.70
CA GLN A 679 -9.39 -17.84 -15.84
C GLN A 679 -9.01 -19.27 -15.47
N PHE A 680 -8.28 -19.93 -16.37
CA PHE A 680 -7.76 -21.26 -16.15
C PHE A 680 -6.23 -21.22 -16.01
N THR A 681 -5.71 -21.98 -15.06
CA THR A 681 -4.29 -22.05 -14.71
C THR A 681 -3.85 -23.51 -14.66
N LEU A 682 -2.79 -23.85 -15.40
CA LEU A 682 -2.15 -25.16 -15.32
C LEU A 682 -0.78 -25.07 -14.63
N VAL A 683 -0.45 -26.07 -13.83
CA VAL A 683 0.91 -26.27 -13.33
C VAL A 683 1.84 -26.55 -14.51
N GLY A 684 3.02 -25.91 -14.50
CA GLY A 684 4.05 -26.08 -15.54
C GLY A 684 3.91 -25.15 -16.75
N LEU A 685 2.68 -24.85 -17.18
CA LEU A 685 2.43 -23.82 -18.22
C LEU A 685 2.25 -22.41 -17.64
N GLY A 686 2.11 -22.30 -16.32
CA GLY A 686 1.86 -21.02 -15.66
C GLY A 686 0.46 -20.47 -15.96
N SER A 687 0.12 -19.39 -15.26
CA SER A 687 -0.98 -18.50 -15.63
C SER A 687 -0.41 -17.12 -15.88
N PHE A 688 -1.05 -16.38 -16.77
CA PHE A 688 -0.67 -15.00 -17.02
C PHE A 688 -1.46 -14.02 -16.16
N GLY A 689 -0.80 -12.96 -15.71
CA GLY A 689 -1.37 -12.02 -14.75
C GLY A 689 -1.53 -12.62 -13.35
N ARG A 690 -2.10 -11.83 -12.43
CA ARG A 690 -2.51 -12.31 -11.11
C ARG A 690 -3.87 -13.02 -11.22
N PRO A 691 -4.25 -13.87 -10.24
CA PRO A 691 -5.59 -14.43 -10.21
C PRO A 691 -6.65 -13.33 -10.37
N PRO A 692 -7.79 -13.64 -11.00
CA PRO A 692 -8.79 -12.66 -11.38
C PRO A 692 -9.39 -11.91 -10.20
N PHE A 693 -9.22 -12.46 -8.99
CA PHE A 693 -9.70 -11.93 -7.73
C PHE A 693 -8.55 -11.75 -6.74
N ARG A 694 -8.66 -10.74 -5.86
CA ARG A 694 -7.64 -10.46 -4.86
C ARG A 694 -7.50 -11.66 -3.92
N GLY A 695 -6.27 -12.17 -3.77
CA GLY A 695 -5.95 -13.08 -2.68
C GLY A 695 -5.88 -12.31 -1.37
N ASN A 696 -6.76 -12.64 -0.42
CA ASN A 696 -6.77 -12.22 0.98
C ASN A 696 -6.35 -10.75 1.21
N TYR A 697 -7.26 -9.79 0.97
CA TYR A 697 -7.06 -8.42 1.41
C TYR A 697 -7.85 -8.17 2.69
N VAL A 698 -7.16 -8.19 3.82
CA VAL A 698 -7.48 -7.36 4.98
C VAL A 698 -6.18 -6.73 5.44
N GLY A 699 -5.62 -5.89 4.58
CA GLY A 699 -4.70 -4.87 5.08
C GLY A 699 -5.57 -3.81 5.72
N PHE A 700 -5.57 -3.72 7.05
CA PHE A 700 -6.04 -2.51 7.71
C PHE A 700 -5.07 -1.40 7.31
N ALA A 701 -5.39 -0.68 6.25
CA ALA A 701 -4.67 0.52 5.88
C ALA A 701 -4.85 1.49 7.07
N PRO A 702 -3.79 1.89 7.80
CA PRO A 702 -3.91 2.96 8.77
C PRO A 702 -4.53 4.20 8.10
N LEU A 703 -5.23 5.07 8.85
CA LEU A 703 -5.85 6.29 8.30
C LEU A 703 -4.86 7.11 7.43
N ALA A 704 -3.57 7.06 7.73
CA ALA A 704 -2.51 7.69 6.94
C ALA A 704 -2.39 7.17 5.49
N ASP A 705 -2.65 5.89 5.23
CA ASP A 705 -2.52 5.27 3.91
C ASP A 705 -3.62 5.68 2.92
N ILE A 706 -4.70 6.31 3.40
CA ILE A 706 -5.81 6.85 2.58
C ILE A 706 -5.75 8.37 2.43
N GLY A 707 -4.58 8.97 2.69
CA GLY A 707 -4.36 10.41 2.49
C GLY A 707 -4.94 11.28 3.60
N PHE A 708 -5.44 10.71 4.71
CA PHE A 708 -5.71 11.48 5.92
C PHE A 708 -4.37 11.93 6.50
N ARG A 709 -3.95 13.14 6.13
CA ARG A 709 -2.82 13.82 6.74
C ARG A 709 -3.29 14.34 8.08
N ARG A 710 -2.80 13.75 9.16
CA ARG A 710 -3.07 14.21 10.53
C ARG A 710 -2.73 15.70 10.61
N PRO A 711 -3.63 16.57 11.09
CA PRO A 711 -3.22 17.82 11.69
C PRO A 711 -2.33 17.45 12.88
N GLY A 712 -1.01 17.51 12.68
CA GLY A 712 -0.06 16.69 13.45
C GLY A 712 -0.11 16.91 14.96
N ALA A 713 -0.20 15.79 15.71
CA ALA A 713 0.26 15.74 17.10
C ALA A 713 1.79 15.63 17.22
N ALA A 714 2.52 15.71 16.11
CA ALA A 714 3.93 16.07 15.97
C ALA A 714 4.23 15.85 14.49
N GLY A 715 4.58 16.91 13.76
CA GLY A 715 5.25 16.76 12.46
C GLY A 715 6.63 16.15 12.70
N GLY A 716 6.68 14.84 12.89
CA GLY A 716 7.91 14.05 12.85
C GLY A 716 7.92 13.36 11.50
N GLY A 717 8.87 13.74 10.64
CA GLY A 717 9.06 13.17 9.32
C GLY A 717 9.08 11.65 9.38
N GLY A 718 8.24 11.04 8.54
CA GLY A 718 8.29 9.63 8.21
C GLY A 718 8.53 9.52 6.71
N TYR A 719 9.77 9.18 6.36
CA TYR A 719 10.15 8.73 5.02
C TYR A 719 9.40 7.47 4.58
#